data_AF-A0A9P6L1H3-F1
#
_entry.id   AF-A0A9P6L1H3-F1
#
_cell.length_a   1.000
_cell.length_b   1.000
_cell.length_c   1.000
_cell.angle_alpha   90.00
_cell.angle_beta   90.00
_cell.angle_gamma   90.00
#
_symmetry.space_group_name_H-M   'P 1'
#
loop_
_entity.id
_entity.type
_entity.pdbx_description
1 polymer ?
#
loop_
_entity_poly.entity_id
_entity_poly.type
_entity_poly.pdbx_seq_one_letter_code
_entity_poly.pdbx_strand_id
1 'polypeptide(L)'
;MSDQSNLQVPAPPTAPSRSDSDSSTHKLQNLPGYITPVFKGKEEQRAKVQAEVASKGFIPRELVANEVTWFYSQLGIDDTYFSSESVPVISDHIIALFGAKVLAYTKHDPTKLVIDLEKIDEDRAVFIHTSPPGQTSTQGPGATCESRIDALFLDNVKSDQPFRLETYRSQGSISVTASQQLRCYFVNKCKFPSPPPTFTRTDGKTDIRAVSDPVFLEKASENTLEVYQKILWNVESRYGPVMEVFEVEGSREKRLVIGYKRGGTSKFFSALSNLYHFYSLYSARKYVEQFSNGITIISLYLNPLPNVKDAPPIENSIHQIMKEASLLYCLPDNSFFTPGNGHAVQEATYAYCGWIFAQHFCNRLGTSYLALKNLLDESNPNHAEVLNDIKRRFREETFTREYIEQILQAHPELIRLLYVNFAMSQYPESESAQLMPTLSYQRLQTFQPLSDKDLYEKIRKTVSNKHELQVLEALLIFNKNVLRTNFYQPTKVALSFRLSPAFLPEVEYPQKPHGMFIVIGNEFRGFHLRFRDVARGGIRIVMSRNRENYSINQRMLFDENYGLAWTQTLKNKDIPEGGAKGTILPSLGASPRLCFEKYVDSILDLLIPGQSPGIKERLVDLYGKPELLFFGPDEGTADLMDWAATHARNRGAEWWKSFTTGKLLGGVPHDTYGMTSLSIRQYVLGLYKQLGLREKDITKVQTGGPDGDLGSNEILLSHDKTIAVIDGSGVLADPVGINREELVRLAKARKPVSHFDKSRLSKDGYLVKVEDQDVKLPSGETVLDGTDFRNSAHLRFKADLFVPCGGRPEAVNISNVAALIDAEGKPHYSYVAEGANLFFSQQARLHLEQRKVILFKDSSTNKGGVTSSSLEVLAGLALTTEEYLDLMIFKDGKPTEFYQSYVKDIQERIGENAAAEFYCIWKEHARLSGAKPRTIISDELSNTLNNLQAELESSDLFDDLPSRKGVLRRAIPKTLVDKVGLDELLRRLPEPYQKALFSSWVASRFIYKYGVHGSSVDFFHFARELASDRSVNR
;
A
#
# COMPACT_ATOMS: atom_id res chain seq x y z
N MET A 1 59.71 12.97 -14.87
CA MET A 1 60.04 14.33 -14.40
C MET A 1 58.93 15.27 -14.83
N SER A 2 58.08 15.69 -13.91
CA SER A 2 57.42 17.01 -13.88
C SER A 2 56.25 16.99 -12.90
N ASP A 3 56.29 17.95 -11.99
CA ASP A 3 55.23 18.36 -11.08
C ASP A 3 53.89 18.56 -11.80
N GLN A 4 52.79 18.23 -11.11
CA GLN A 4 51.54 18.97 -11.25
C GLN A 4 50.91 19.27 -9.90
N SER A 5 50.84 20.57 -9.65
CA SER A 5 50.25 21.30 -8.55
C SER A 5 48.74 21.07 -8.40
N ASN A 6 48.33 20.84 -7.15
CA ASN A 6 46.95 20.82 -6.68
C ASN A 6 46.22 22.15 -6.91
N LEU A 7 45.06 22.09 -7.54
CA LEU A 7 44.02 23.13 -7.51
C LEU A 7 42.80 22.58 -6.76
N GLN A 8 42.44 23.28 -5.70
CA GLN A 8 41.33 23.00 -4.79
C GLN A 8 39.97 23.10 -5.50
N VAL A 9 39.06 22.17 -5.18
CA VAL A 9 37.63 22.22 -5.51
C VAL A 9 36.83 22.38 -4.21
N PRO A 10 35.75 23.20 -4.15
CA PRO A 10 35.03 23.51 -2.92
C PRO A 10 34.24 22.31 -2.38
N ALA A 11 34.23 22.16 -1.06
CA ALA A 11 33.56 21.07 -0.35
C ALA A 11 32.02 21.14 -0.45
N PRO A 12 31.33 19.99 -0.62
CA PRO A 12 29.88 19.90 -0.46
C PRO A 12 29.46 19.97 1.01
N PRO A 13 28.21 20.39 1.32
CA PRO A 13 27.76 20.58 2.70
C PRO A 13 27.83 19.27 3.49
N THR A 14 28.41 19.36 4.68
CA THR A 14 28.66 18.29 5.63
C THR A 14 27.41 17.43 5.88
N ALA A 15 27.46 16.19 5.41
CA ALA A 15 26.57 15.13 5.87
C ALA A 15 26.71 14.94 7.39
N PRO A 16 25.62 14.68 8.13
CA PRO A 16 25.72 14.37 9.55
C PRO A 16 26.59 13.13 9.75
N SER A 17 27.48 13.22 10.73
CA SER A 17 28.49 12.22 11.11
C SER A 17 28.03 10.78 10.92
N ARG A 18 28.85 9.98 10.23
CA ARG A 18 28.81 8.51 10.24
C ARG A 18 28.60 8.04 11.69
N SER A 19 27.42 7.50 11.99
CA SER A 19 27.23 6.71 13.20
C SER A 19 27.94 5.38 12.96
N ASP A 20 29.01 5.13 13.72
CA ASP A 20 29.67 3.84 13.80
C ASP A 20 28.63 2.75 14.11
N SER A 21 28.24 2.00 13.09
CA SER A 21 27.56 0.72 13.25
C SER A 21 28.59 -0.39 13.15
N ASP A 22 29.58 -0.36 14.03
CA ASP A 22 30.27 -1.60 14.38
C ASP A 22 29.28 -2.46 15.14
N SER A 23 29.11 -3.72 14.72
CA SER A 23 28.36 -4.73 15.44
C SER A 23 29.11 -5.15 16.72
N SER A 24 29.42 -4.19 17.58
CA SER A 24 30.01 -4.43 18.89
C SER A 24 28.91 -4.90 19.83
N THR A 25 29.04 -6.12 20.37
CA THR A 25 28.27 -6.58 21.53
C THR A 25 28.47 -5.58 22.67
N HIS A 26 27.49 -4.71 22.89
CA HIS A 26 27.51 -3.76 24.00
C HIS A 26 27.35 -4.54 25.31
N LYS A 27 28.44 -4.63 26.08
CA LYS A 27 28.44 -5.21 27.43
C LYS A 27 27.78 -4.21 28.37
N LEU A 28 26.70 -4.62 29.02
CA LEU A 28 26.07 -3.84 30.08
C LEU A 28 26.55 -4.34 31.44
N GLN A 29 26.85 -3.41 32.34
CA GLN A 29 27.06 -3.75 33.75
C GLN A 29 25.85 -4.52 34.29
N ASN A 30 26.11 -5.53 35.13
CA ASN A 30 25.08 -6.37 35.75
C ASN A 30 24.33 -5.66 36.89
N LEU A 31 23.74 -4.52 36.56
CA LEU A 31 22.86 -3.77 37.44
C LEU A 31 21.41 -4.07 37.05
N PRO A 32 20.48 -4.23 38.01
CA PRO A 32 19.08 -4.43 37.68
C PRO A 32 18.58 -3.24 36.85
N GLY A 33 18.14 -3.51 35.62
CA GLY A 33 17.75 -2.46 34.67
C GLY A 33 16.59 -1.58 35.15
N TYR A 34 15.76 -2.13 36.03
CA TYR A 34 14.74 -1.43 36.81
C TYR A 34 15.03 -1.64 38.30
N ILE A 35 14.94 -0.58 39.09
CA ILE A 35 15.08 -0.65 40.55
C ILE A 35 13.82 -1.35 41.09
N THR A 36 13.97 -2.54 41.65
CA THR A 36 12.88 -3.18 42.42
C THR A 36 12.72 -2.43 43.74
N PRO A 37 11.60 -1.73 43.99
CA PRO A 37 11.39 -1.05 45.25
C PRO A 37 11.20 -2.11 46.36
N VAL A 38 12.00 -2.03 47.42
CA VAL A 38 11.82 -2.88 48.61
C VAL A 38 10.56 -2.41 49.33
N PHE A 39 9.55 -3.28 49.44
CA PHE A 39 8.30 -2.92 50.11
C PHE A 39 8.48 -2.99 51.62
N LYS A 40 8.80 -1.84 52.24
CA LYS A 40 9.03 -1.74 53.70
C LYS A 40 7.85 -2.23 54.55
N GLY A 41 6.61 -2.20 54.03
CA GLY A 41 5.39 -2.65 54.71
C GLY A 41 5.05 -4.13 54.53
N LYS A 42 5.91 -4.93 53.89
CA LYS A 42 5.61 -6.31 53.48
C LYS A 42 5.22 -7.23 54.64
N GLU A 43 5.95 -7.15 55.75
CA GLU A 43 5.68 -7.98 56.93
C GLU A 43 4.37 -7.61 57.65
N GLU A 44 4.04 -6.31 57.71
CA GLU A 44 2.79 -5.84 58.29
C GLU A 44 1.59 -6.24 57.43
N GLN A 45 1.71 -6.12 56.11
CA GLN A 45 0.71 -6.58 55.15
C GLN A 45 0.53 -8.10 55.25
N ARG A 46 1.61 -8.89 55.39
CA ARG A 46 1.54 -10.34 55.57
C ARG A 46 0.72 -10.72 56.80
N ALA A 47 0.92 -10.02 57.92
CA ALA A 47 0.15 -10.27 59.14
C ALA A 47 -1.35 -9.95 58.94
N LYS A 48 -1.69 -8.85 58.27
CA LYS A 48 -3.08 -8.50 57.93
C LYS A 48 -3.71 -9.51 56.97
N VAL A 49 -2.97 -9.96 55.95
CA VAL A 49 -3.41 -11.01 55.02
C VAL A 49 -3.65 -12.32 55.74
N GLN A 50 -2.78 -12.72 56.67
CA GLN A 50 -2.96 -13.94 57.46
C GLN A 50 -4.25 -13.90 58.30
N ALA A 51 -4.54 -12.76 58.93
CA ALA A 51 -5.78 -12.57 59.67
C ALA A 51 -7.02 -12.64 58.75
N GLU A 52 -6.95 -12.01 57.58
CA GLU A 52 -8.03 -11.99 56.59
C GLU A 52 -8.28 -13.38 55.95
N VAL A 53 -7.23 -14.13 55.62
CA VAL A 53 -7.39 -15.51 55.11
C VAL A 53 -8.01 -16.41 56.17
N ALA A 54 -7.61 -16.25 57.44
CA ALA A 54 -8.19 -16.99 58.56
C ALA A 54 -9.67 -16.61 58.81
N SER A 55 -10.05 -15.33 58.64
CA SER A 55 -11.43 -14.86 58.83
C SER A 55 -12.38 -15.40 57.76
N LYS A 56 -11.91 -15.52 56.50
CA LYS A 56 -12.69 -16.06 55.37
C LYS A 56 -13.00 -17.57 55.50
N GLY A 57 -12.24 -18.33 56.27
CA GLY A 57 -12.57 -19.71 56.68
C GLY A 57 -12.45 -20.80 55.60
N PHE A 58 -11.95 -20.50 54.40
CA PHE A 58 -11.81 -21.49 53.31
C PHE A 58 -10.59 -22.42 53.46
N ILE A 59 -9.55 -21.99 54.18
CA ILE A 59 -8.33 -22.78 54.44
C ILE A 59 -8.37 -23.26 55.90
N PRO A 60 -8.06 -24.55 56.19
CA PRO A 60 -7.94 -25.04 57.56
C PRO A 60 -7.00 -24.14 58.38
N ARG A 61 -7.42 -23.72 59.58
CA ARG A 61 -6.68 -22.74 60.41
C ARG A 61 -5.22 -23.10 60.63
N GLU A 62 -4.92 -24.40 60.77
CA GLU A 62 -3.57 -24.93 60.96
C GLU A 62 -2.64 -24.71 59.74
N LEU A 63 -3.22 -24.59 58.54
CA LEU A 63 -2.48 -24.42 57.28
C LEU A 63 -2.34 -22.96 56.85
N VAL A 64 -3.15 -22.03 57.41
CA VAL A 64 -3.17 -20.62 56.99
C VAL A 64 -1.79 -19.96 57.09
N ALA A 65 -1.09 -20.12 58.21
CA ALA A 65 0.23 -19.52 58.40
C ALA A 65 1.27 -20.05 57.38
N ASN A 66 1.20 -21.35 57.06
CA ASN A 66 2.11 -21.98 56.11
C ASN A 66 1.83 -21.51 54.68
N GLU A 67 0.57 -21.47 54.26
CA GLU A 67 0.17 -21.03 52.91
C GLU A 67 0.50 -19.54 52.68
N VAL A 68 0.28 -18.68 53.68
CA VAL A 68 0.61 -17.25 53.60
C VAL A 68 2.13 -17.05 53.56
N THR A 69 2.90 -17.76 54.39
CA THR A 69 4.37 -17.68 54.38
C THR A 69 4.95 -18.19 53.07
N TRP A 70 4.42 -19.30 52.57
CA TRP A 70 4.79 -19.86 51.28
C TRP A 70 4.58 -18.85 50.14
N PHE A 71 3.42 -18.17 50.12
CA PHE A 71 3.11 -17.15 49.12
C PHE A 71 4.05 -15.95 49.16
N TYR A 72 4.35 -15.42 50.35
CA TYR A 72 5.19 -14.22 50.52
C TYR A 72 6.69 -14.47 50.33
N SER A 73 7.17 -15.66 50.69
CA SER A 73 8.61 -15.92 50.85
C SER A 73 9.15 -17.03 49.95
N GLN A 74 8.34 -17.98 49.50
CA GLN A 74 8.83 -19.15 48.75
C GLN A 74 8.52 -19.11 47.25
N LEU A 75 7.42 -18.45 46.85
CA LEU A 75 7.11 -18.24 45.44
C LEU A 75 8.07 -17.27 44.73
N GLY A 76 8.78 -16.42 45.48
CA GLY A 76 9.69 -15.42 44.91
C GLY A 76 8.96 -14.39 44.05
N ILE A 77 7.75 -13.99 44.46
CA ILE A 77 7.00 -12.89 43.85
C ILE A 77 7.70 -11.56 44.19
N ASP A 78 7.85 -10.69 43.19
CA ASP A 78 8.54 -9.41 43.32
C ASP A 78 7.82 -8.45 44.29
N ASP A 79 8.58 -7.64 45.03
CA ASP A 79 8.03 -6.69 46.02
C ASP A 79 7.07 -5.66 45.42
N THR A 80 7.21 -5.37 44.13
CA THR A 80 6.31 -4.47 43.39
C THR A 80 4.86 -4.94 43.50
N TYR A 81 4.61 -6.25 43.38
CA TYR A 81 3.26 -6.82 43.52
C TYR A 81 2.67 -6.58 44.92
N PHE A 82 3.46 -6.81 45.98
CA PHE A 82 2.98 -6.63 47.35
C PHE A 82 2.72 -5.16 47.67
N SER A 83 3.53 -4.27 47.09
CA SER A 83 3.31 -2.83 47.24
C SER A 83 2.08 -2.32 46.49
N SER A 84 1.69 -2.95 45.38
CA SER A 84 0.57 -2.52 44.54
C SER A 84 -0.77 -3.14 44.92
N GLU A 85 -0.76 -4.31 45.58
CA GLU A 85 -1.96 -5.07 45.89
C GLU A 85 -2.52 -4.84 47.29
N SER A 86 -3.86 -4.87 47.39
CA SER A 86 -4.57 -4.73 48.66
C SER A 86 -4.63 -6.05 49.44
N VAL A 87 -4.75 -5.97 50.77
CA VAL A 87 -4.89 -7.13 51.65
C VAL A 87 -6.00 -8.10 51.17
N PRO A 88 -7.22 -7.66 50.84
CA PRO A 88 -8.27 -8.58 50.37
C PRO A 88 -7.91 -9.33 49.09
N VAL A 89 -7.26 -8.66 48.14
CA VAL A 89 -6.85 -9.26 46.85
C VAL A 89 -5.78 -10.32 47.05
N ILE A 90 -4.76 -10.03 47.87
CA ILE A 90 -3.72 -11.01 48.19
C ILE A 90 -4.33 -12.22 48.91
N SER A 91 -5.28 -11.99 49.82
CA SER A 91 -6.01 -13.07 50.49
C SER A 91 -6.80 -13.94 49.49
N ASP A 92 -7.47 -13.33 48.50
CA ASP A 92 -8.18 -14.06 47.44
C ASP A 92 -7.22 -14.90 46.58
N HIS A 93 -6.04 -14.36 46.24
CA HIS A 93 -5.01 -15.10 45.50
C HIS A 93 -4.52 -16.33 46.28
N ILE A 94 -4.29 -16.20 47.59
CA ILE A 94 -3.87 -17.32 48.45
C ILE A 94 -4.97 -18.38 48.55
N ILE A 95 -6.23 -17.97 48.69
CA ILE A 95 -7.38 -18.89 48.71
C ILE A 95 -7.53 -19.62 47.38
N ALA A 96 -7.39 -18.91 46.26
CA ALA A 96 -7.46 -19.51 44.94
C ALA A 96 -6.30 -20.49 44.68
N LEU A 97 -5.09 -20.18 45.14
CA LEU A 97 -3.95 -21.10 45.11
C LEU A 97 -4.21 -22.38 45.91
N PHE A 98 -4.76 -22.24 47.11
CA PHE A 98 -5.15 -23.39 47.93
C PHE A 98 -6.26 -24.20 47.25
N GLY A 99 -7.26 -23.54 46.66
CA GLY A 99 -8.30 -24.17 45.86
C GLY A 99 -7.75 -24.95 44.66
N ALA A 100 -6.75 -24.41 43.97
CA ALA A 100 -6.07 -25.10 42.88
C ALA A 100 -5.35 -26.38 43.35
N LYS A 101 -4.73 -26.36 44.54
CA LYS A 101 -4.13 -27.55 45.16
C LYS A 101 -5.17 -28.63 45.48
N VAL A 102 -6.31 -28.23 46.06
CA VAL A 102 -7.43 -29.15 46.34
C VAL A 102 -7.99 -29.74 45.05
N LEU A 103 -8.18 -28.91 44.02
CA LEU A 103 -8.68 -29.38 42.72
C LEU A 103 -7.72 -30.36 42.06
N ALA A 104 -6.41 -30.08 42.06
CA ALA A 104 -5.40 -31.00 41.53
C ALA A 104 -5.40 -32.35 42.27
N TYR A 105 -5.56 -32.32 43.59
CA TYR A 105 -5.72 -33.54 44.40
C TYR A 105 -6.95 -34.35 43.98
N THR A 106 -8.12 -33.70 43.82
CA THR A 106 -9.36 -34.40 43.39
C THR A 106 -9.30 -34.97 41.97
N LYS A 107 -8.45 -34.41 41.09
CA LYS A 107 -8.23 -34.91 39.73
C LYS A 107 -7.18 -36.03 39.66
N HIS A 108 -6.57 -36.40 40.78
CA HIS A 108 -5.44 -37.33 40.85
C HIS A 108 -4.25 -36.95 39.94
N ASP A 109 -4.10 -35.66 39.63
CA ASP A 109 -2.98 -35.12 38.86
C ASP A 109 -2.24 -34.06 39.68
N PRO A 110 -1.44 -34.46 40.68
CA PRO A 110 -0.69 -33.54 41.55
C PRO A 110 0.47 -32.85 40.82
N THR A 111 0.68 -33.14 39.53
CA THR A 111 1.73 -32.54 38.70
C THR A 111 1.25 -31.30 37.94
N LYS A 112 -0.06 -31.09 37.83
CA LYS A 112 -0.68 -29.95 37.14
C LYS A 112 -1.52 -29.11 38.09
N LEU A 113 -0.90 -28.07 38.64
CA LEU A 113 -1.61 -27.03 39.38
C LEU A 113 -2.06 -25.99 38.36
N VAL A 114 -3.37 -25.82 38.16
CA VAL A 114 -3.91 -24.79 37.26
C VAL A 114 -4.28 -23.58 38.10
N ILE A 115 -3.55 -22.49 37.90
CA ILE A 115 -3.77 -21.22 38.59
C ILE A 115 -4.21 -20.22 37.53
N ASP A 116 -5.31 -19.54 37.83
CA ASP A 116 -5.93 -18.53 36.98
C ASP A 116 -6.43 -17.39 37.87
N LEU A 117 -5.65 -16.32 37.95
CA LEU A 117 -6.02 -15.13 38.69
C LEU A 117 -6.02 -13.96 37.73
N GLU A 118 -7.16 -13.32 37.63
CA GLU A 118 -7.33 -12.17 36.77
C GLU A 118 -8.11 -11.09 37.49
N LYS A 119 -7.62 -9.86 37.34
CA LYS A 119 -8.35 -8.66 37.72
C LYS A 119 -8.12 -7.59 36.67
N ILE A 120 -9.20 -7.04 36.12
CA ILE A 120 -9.17 -5.93 35.18
C ILE A 120 -10.00 -4.79 35.77
N ASP A 121 -9.34 -3.68 36.07
CA ASP A 121 -9.94 -2.40 36.43
C ASP A 121 -9.73 -1.39 35.26
N GLU A 122 -10.30 -0.19 35.31
CA GLU A 122 -10.17 0.81 34.23
C GLU A 122 -8.72 1.28 33.98
N ASP A 123 -7.92 1.42 35.03
CA ASP A 123 -6.56 1.97 34.96
C ASP A 123 -5.45 0.90 35.15
N ARG A 124 -5.82 -0.34 35.49
CA ARG A 124 -4.87 -1.42 35.78
C ARG A 124 -5.43 -2.80 35.47
N ALA A 125 -4.58 -3.74 35.10
CA ALA A 125 -4.93 -5.15 35.01
C ALA A 125 -3.81 -6.05 35.52
N VAL A 126 -4.19 -7.14 36.17
CA VAL A 126 -3.28 -8.15 36.71
C VAL A 126 -3.70 -9.53 36.21
N PHE A 127 -2.76 -10.26 35.64
CA PHE A 127 -2.95 -11.65 35.23
C PHE A 127 -1.86 -12.51 35.86
N ILE A 128 -2.24 -13.55 36.61
CA ILE A 128 -1.31 -14.52 37.19
C ILE A 128 -1.80 -15.91 36.84
N HIS A 129 -0.97 -16.65 36.12
CA HIS A 129 -1.29 -18.02 35.76
C HIS A 129 -0.08 -18.94 35.83
N THR A 130 -0.35 -20.25 35.87
CA THR A 130 0.69 -21.27 35.71
C THR A 130 1.21 -21.32 34.28
N SER A 131 2.53 -21.29 34.11
CA SER A 131 3.18 -21.34 32.80
C SER A 131 4.50 -22.13 32.88
N PRO A 132 4.63 -23.25 32.14
CA PRO A 132 5.92 -23.91 31.97
C PRO A 132 6.91 -22.98 31.24
N PRO A 133 8.18 -22.88 31.67
CA PRO A 133 9.17 -22.08 30.96
C PRO A 133 9.47 -22.69 29.58
N GLY A 134 9.61 -21.85 28.56
CA GLY A 134 10.01 -22.31 27.22
C GLY A 134 8.89 -22.88 26.35
N GLN A 135 7.65 -22.89 26.85
CA GLN A 135 6.51 -23.44 26.13
C GLN A 135 5.34 -22.47 26.15
N THR A 136 4.81 -22.18 24.96
CA THR A 136 3.54 -21.45 24.84
C THR A 136 2.40 -22.40 25.21
N SER A 137 1.58 -22.01 26.18
CA SER A 137 0.39 -22.78 26.56
C SER A 137 -0.65 -22.74 25.43
N THR A 138 -1.20 -23.89 25.06
CA THR A 138 -2.29 -23.99 24.05
C THR A 138 -3.65 -24.29 24.67
N GLN A 139 -3.68 -24.61 25.96
CA GLN A 139 -4.87 -24.93 26.73
C GLN A 139 -4.85 -24.21 28.07
N GLY A 140 -6.04 -23.98 28.62
CA GLY A 140 -6.20 -23.30 29.90
C GLY A 140 -5.95 -21.78 29.82
N PRO A 141 -5.89 -21.12 30.98
CA PRO A 141 -5.89 -19.65 31.06
C PRO A 141 -4.68 -18.98 30.42
N GLY A 142 -3.51 -19.62 30.50
CA GLY A 142 -2.28 -19.12 29.90
C GLY A 142 -2.28 -19.09 28.37
N ALA A 143 -3.24 -19.76 27.71
CA ALA A 143 -3.28 -19.86 26.25
C ALA A 143 -3.72 -18.56 25.56
N THR A 144 -4.53 -17.74 26.24
CA THR A 144 -5.07 -16.50 25.69
C THR A 144 -4.62 -15.25 26.44
N CYS A 145 -3.85 -15.40 27.53
CA CYS A 145 -3.43 -14.28 28.38
C CYS A 145 -2.70 -13.18 27.58
N GLU A 146 -1.59 -13.48 26.91
CA GLU A 146 -0.82 -12.47 26.18
C GLU A 146 -1.57 -11.90 24.97
N SER A 147 -2.37 -12.71 24.26
CA SER A 147 -3.16 -12.23 23.12
C SER A 147 -4.32 -11.33 23.55
N ARG A 148 -4.88 -11.55 24.75
CA ARG A 148 -5.84 -10.63 25.36
C ARG A 148 -5.18 -9.33 25.81
N ILE A 149 -3.97 -9.39 26.37
CA ILE A 149 -3.21 -8.19 26.72
C ILE A 149 -2.94 -7.33 25.48
N ASP A 150 -2.53 -7.97 24.37
CA ASP A 150 -2.36 -7.29 23.08
C ASP A 150 -3.65 -6.58 22.67
N ALA A 151 -4.77 -7.31 22.57
CA ALA A 151 -6.03 -6.76 22.09
C ALA A 151 -6.64 -5.67 22.98
N LEU A 152 -6.53 -5.80 24.31
CA LEU A 152 -7.16 -4.89 25.27
C LEU A 152 -6.31 -3.64 25.53
N PHE A 153 -4.98 -3.76 25.57
CA PHE A 153 -4.10 -2.71 26.09
C PHE A 153 -3.02 -2.23 25.13
N LEU A 154 -2.40 -3.12 24.34
CA LEU A 154 -1.23 -2.75 23.52
C LEU A 154 -1.57 -2.34 22.08
N ASP A 155 -2.60 -2.96 21.48
CA ASP A 155 -2.99 -2.77 20.08
C ASP A 155 -4.06 -1.67 19.89
N ASN A 156 -4.69 -1.21 20.97
CA ASN A 156 -5.82 -0.28 20.90
C ASN A 156 -5.38 1.16 20.61
N VAL A 157 -5.16 1.47 19.33
CA VAL A 157 -4.77 2.82 18.84
C VAL A 157 -5.86 3.88 19.06
N LYS A 158 -7.13 3.47 19.24
CA LYS A 158 -8.26 4.41 19.41
C LYS A 158 -8.34 5.01 20.80
N SER A 159 -7.69 4.39 21.78
CA SER A 159 -7.56 4.92 23.12
C SER A 159 -6.33 5.82 23.16
N ASP A 160 -6.49 7.10 23.46
CA ASP A 160 -5.36 7.99 23.80
C ASP A 160 -4.74 7.66 25.18
N GLN A 161 -4.95 6.43 25.66
CA GLN A 161 -4.51 5.94 26.95
C GLN A 161 -3.45 4.86 26.70
N PRO A 162 -2.15 5.21 26.77
CA PRO A 162 -1.07 4.25 26.72
C PRO A 162 -1.03 3.42 27.99
N PHE A 163 -0.55 2.18 27.85
CA PHE A 163 -0.34 1.28 28.97
C PHE A 163 1.11 0.81 29.02
N ARG A 164 1.63 0.66 30.24
CA ARG A 164 2.85 -0.07 30.56
C ARG A 164 2.50 -1.52 30.89
N LEU A 165 3.33 -2.45 30.44
CA LEU A 165 3.28 -3.85 30.87
C LEU A 165 4.61 -4.27 31.51
N GLU A 166 4.53 -4.77 32.74
CA GLU A 166 5.64 -5.43 33.44
C GLU A 166 5.27 -6.91 33.62
N THR A 167 6.19 -7.82 33.29
CA THR A 167 5.94 -9.27 33.46
C THR A 167 7.12 -9.97 34.07
N TYR A 168 6.81 -10.89 34.99
CA TYR A 168 7.77 -11.61 35.82
C TYR A 168 7.45 -13.10 35.84
N ARG A 169 8.50 -13.91 35.97
CA ARG A 169 8.42 -15.35 36.19
C ARG A 169 8.91 -15.67 37.61
N SER A 170 8.18 -16.49 38.35
CA SER A 170 8.61 -16.95 39.68
C SER A 170 9.91 -17.76 39.58
N GLN A 171 10.82 -17.58 40.55
CA GLN A 171 12.05 -18.38 40.62
C GLN A 171 11.80 -19.77 41.23
N GLY A 172 10.85 -19.88 42.17
CA GLY A 172 10.46 -21.15 42.80
C GLY A 172 9.43 -21.96 42.00
N SER A 173 9.40 -23.27 42.23
CA SER A 173 8.35 -24.17 41.72
C SER A 173 7.08 -24.07 42.57
N ILE A 174 5.92 -24.21 41.95
CA ILE A 174 4.60 -24.05 42.62
C ILE A 174 4.34 -25.19 43.62
N SER A 175 5.01 -26.32 43.47
CA SER A 175 5.01 -27.41 44.45
C SER A 175 6.34 -28.17 44.39
N VAL A 176 6.63 -28.94 45.42
CA VAL A 176 7.72 -29.94 45.43
C VAL A 176 7.50 -31.00 44.32
N THR A 177 6.23 -31.24 43.93
CA THR A 177 5.83 -32.22 42.90
C THR A 177 5.54 -31.63 41.52
N ALA A 178 5.51 -30.31 41.36
CA ALA A 178 5.14 -29.64 40.11
C ALA A 178 6.20 -28.62 39.69
N SER A 179 6.86 -28.86 38.56
CA SER A 179 7.92 -28.00 38.00
C SER A 179 7.40 -26.73 37.31
N GLN A 180 6.08 -26.50 37.31
CA GLN A 180 5.46 -25.29 36.76
C GLN A 180 5.84 -24.06 37.58
N GLN A 181 5.99 -22.92 36.91
CA GLN A 181 6.26 -21.61 37.50
C GLN A 181 5.06 -20.69 37.29
N LEU A 182 4.95 -19.66 38.12
CA LEU A 182 3.96 -18.59 37.94
C LEU A 182 4.46 -17.58 36.94
N ARG A 183 3.57 -17.16 36.05
CA ARG A 183 3.75 -16.02 35.18
C ARG A 183 2.79 -14.92 35.60
N CYS A 184 3.36 -13.77 35.93
CA CYS A 184 2.62 -12.59 36.35
C CYS A 184 2.73 -11.50 35.28
N TYR A 185 1.64 -10.82 35.00
CA TYR A 185 1.53 -9.67 34.11
C TYR A 185 0.85 -8.53 34.87
N PHE A 186 1.47 -7.36 34.85
CA PHE A 186 1.01 -6.13 35.47
C PHE A 186 0.87 -5.06 34.40
N VAL A 187 -0.36 -4.71 34.08
CA VAL A 187 -0.68 -3.66 33.11
C VAL A 187 -1.13 -2.43 33.89
N ASN A 188 -0.51 -1.29 33.64
CA ASN A 188 -0.85 -0.02 34.28
C ASN A 188 -0.98 1.07 33.23
N LYS A 189 -2.00 1.91 33.35
CA LYS A 189 -2.19 3.07 32.47
C LYS A 189 -1.12 4.13 32.73
N CYS A 190 -0.46 4.59 31.65
CA CYS A 190 0.54 5.64 31.71
C CYS A 190 -0.11 7.01 31.91
N LYS A 191 0.53 7.88 32.69
CA LYS A 191 0.16 9.28 32.87
C LYS A 191 1.33 10.17 32.47
N PHE A 192 1.16 10.95 31.41
CA PHE A 192 2.22 11.84 30.92
C PHE A 192 2.04 13.28 31.41
N PRO A 193 3.14 14.04 31.58
CA PRO A 193 3.07 15.47 31.85
C PRO A 193 2.33 16.22 30.71
N SER A 194 1.50 17.21 31.07
CA SER A 194 0.75 18.05 30.11
C SER A 194 1.20 19.51 30.25
N PRO A 195 1.48 20.26 29.15
CA PRO A 195 1.38 19.90 27.74
C PRO A 195 2.67 19.28 27.16
N PRO A 196 2.58 18.56 26.01
CA PRO A 196 3.72 17.87 25.39
C PRO A 196 4.78 18.90 24.94
N PRO A 197 6.03 18.82 25.44
CA PRO A 197 7.02 19.82 25.06
C PRO A 197 7.43 19.67 23.60
N THR A 198 7.42 20.79 22.89
CA THR A 198 7.91 20.94 21.53
C THR A 198 9.44 21.00 21.61
N PHE A 199 10.11 19.84 21.51
CA PHE A 199 11.57 19.68 21.52
C PHE A 199 12.25 20.11 22.83
N THR A 200 12.69 19.14 23.63
CA THR A 200 13.28 19.37 24.96
C THR A 200 14.79 19.51 24.98
N ARG A 201 15.47 19.32 23.83
CA ARG A 201 16.92 19.48 23.71
C ARG A 201 17.27 20.53 22.66
N THR A 202 18.40 21.21 22.86
CA THR A 202 18.94 22.25 21.97
C THR A 202 19.27 21.74 20.55
N ASP A 203 19.31 20.42 20.35
CA ASP A 203 19.60 19.73 19.08
C ASP A 203 18.34 19.31 18.29
N GLY A 204 17.13 19.65 18.77
CA GLY A 204 15.86 19.31 18.12
C GLY A 204 15.45 17.84 18.25
N LYS A 205 16.11 17.06 19.10
CA LYS A 205 15.74 15.66 19.38
C LYS A 205 14.88 15.54 20.64
N THR A 206 14.09 14.47 20.72
CA THR A 206 13.25 14.17 21.88
C THR A 206 14.09 13.70 23.07
N ASP A 207 13.87 14.29 24.25
CA ASP A 207 14.38 13.75 25.52
C ASP A 207 13.40 12.72 26.08
N ILE A 208 13.87 11.51 26.38
CA ILE A 208 13.09 10.44 26.98
C ILE A 208 12.41 10.89 28.27
N ARG A 209 13.06 11.74 29.09
CA ARG A 209 12.49 12.24 30.35
C ARG A 209 11.26 13.11 30.15
N ALA A 210 11.10 13.69 28.97
CA ALA A 210 9.99 14.56 28.62
C ALA A 210 8.76 13.82 28.11
N VAL A 211 8.96 12.60 27.58
CA VAL A 211 7.91 11.79 26.94
C VAL A 211 7.56 10.53 27.73
N SER A 212 8.22 10.33 28.88
CA SER A 212 8.02 9.20 29.77
C SER A 212 6.97 9.48 30.84
N ASP A 213 6.36 8.40 31.32
CA ASP A 213 5.55 8.42 32.54
C ASP A 213 6.46 8.57 33.79
N PRO A 214 6.08 9.37 34.81
CA PRO A 214 6.88 9.59 36.01
C PRO A 214 7.28 8.31 36.75
N VAL A 215 6.38 7.32 36.82
CA VAL A 215 6.67 6.04 37.48
C VAL A 215 7.73 5.25 36.72
N PHE A 216 7.82 5.39 35.39
CA PHE A 216 8.93 4.79 34.64
C PHE A 216 10.25 5.45 35.01
N LEU A 217 10.28 6.79 35.08
CA LEU A 217 11.50 7.53 35.41
C LEU A 217 12.02 7.23 36.81
N GLU A 218 11.13 7.00 37.77
CA GLU A 218 11.51 6.59 39.13
C GLU A 218 12.09 5.16 39.17
N LYS A 219 11.57 4.25 38.34
CA LYS A 219 11.98 2.83 38.32
C LYS A 219 13.18 2.55 37.41
N ALA A 220 13.32 3.25 36.30
CA ALA A 220 14.32 2.96 35.29
C ALA A 220 15.72 3.40 35.76
N SER A 221 16.72 2.52 35.59
CA SER A 221 18.12 2.90 35.78
C SER A 221 18.59 3.90 34.71
N GLU A 222 19.57 4.74 35.04
CA GLU A 222 20.21 5.67 34.08
C GLU A 222 20.69 4.96 32.80
N ASN A 223 21.31 3.78 32.94
CA ASN A 223 21.71 2.96 31.80
C ASN A 223 20.52 2.53 30.91
N THR A 224 19.37 2.20 31.52
CA THR A 224 18.16 1.87 30.75
C THR A 224 17.58 3.10 30.05
N LEU A 225 17.60 4.27 30.70
CA LEU A 225 17.20 5.53 30.06
C LEU A 225 18.07 5.85 28.86
N GLU A 226 19.39 5.67 28.96
CA GLU A 226 20.32 5.89 27.84
C GLU A 226 20.07 4.94 26.66
N VAL A 227 19.87 3.64 26.94
CA VAL A 227 19.54 2.65 25.91
C VAL A 227 18.22 3.01 25.22
N TYR A 228 17.17 3.27 26.00
CA TYR A 228 15.86 3.61 25.44
C TYR A 228 15.88 4.94 24.69
N GLN A 229 16.65 5.92 25.14
CA GLN A 229 16.84 7.19 24.44
C GLN A 229 17.43 7.00 23.04
N LYS A 230 18.45 6.15 22.89
CA LYS A 230 19.05 5.82 21.59
C LYS A 230 18.05 5.11 20.68
N ILE A 231 17.34 4.12 21.20
CA ILE A 231 16.28 3.42 20.46
C ILE A 231 15.20 4.40 20.00
N LEU A 232 14.77 5.32 20.87
CA LEU A 232 13.77 6.34 20.58
C LEU A 232 14.19 7.21 19.38
N TRP A 233 15.42 7.75 19.36
CA TRP A 233 15.93 8.52 18.22
C TRP A 233 16.02 7.69 16.93
N ASN A 234 16.39 6.42 17.03
CA ASN A 234 16.45 5.53 15.88
C ASN A 234 15.04 5.24 15.32
N VAL A 235 14.02 5.11 16.18
CA VAL A 235 12.62 4.90 15.75
C VAL A 235 12.02 6.17 15.14
N GLU A 236 12.40 7.37 15.61
CA GLU A 236 11.95 8.64 15.00
C GLU A 236 12.45 8.79 13.56
N SER A 237 13.68 8.35 13.29
CA SER A 237 14.28 8.42 11.95
C SER A 237 13.94 7.24 11.02
N ARG A 238 13.43 6.13 11.55
CA ARG A 238 13.14 4.90 10.78
C ARG A 238 11.64 4.60 10.73
N TYR A 239 11.24 3.81 9.73
CA TYR A 239 9.84 3.37 9.58
C TYR A 239 9.61 1.94 10.09
N GLY A 240 10.60 1.06 9.94
CA GLY A 240 10.59 -0.29 10.51
C GLY A 240 10.96 -0.33 12.01
N PRO A 241 10.85 -1.50 12.64
CA PRO A 241 11.27 -1.69 14.02
C PRO A 241 12.80 -1.55 14.16
N VAL A 242 13.24 -1.03 15.29
CA VAL A 242 14.65 -0.93 15.68
C VAL A 242 14.92 -1.97 16.75
N MET A 243 15.98 -2.76 16.59
CA MET A 243 16.30 -3.86 17.49
C MET A 243 17.77 -3.81 17.87
N GLU A 244 18.06 -3.92 19.17
CA GLU A 244 19.41 -3.99 19.70
C GLU A 244 19.52 -5.10 20.76
N VAL A 245 20.65 -5.80 20.76
CA VAL A 245 20.96 -6.89 21.69
C VAL A 245 22.11 -6.48 22.59
N PHE A 246 21.95 -6.72 23.89
CA PHE A 246 22.92 -6.40 24.92
C PHE A 246 23.28 -7.64 25.74
N GLU A 247 24.55 -7.73 26.12
CA GLU A 247 25.03 -8.76 27.04
C GLU A 247 24.95 -8.29 28.48
N VAL A 248 24.46 -9.14 29.38
CA VAL A 248 24.44 -8.87 30.82
C VAL A 248 25.72 -9.41 31.44
N GLU A 249 26.56 -8.54 31.99
CA GLU A 249 27.85 -8.93 32.57
C GLU A 249 27.70 -10.03 33.65
N GLY A 250 28.58 -11.04 33.64
CA GLY A 250 28.52 -12.13 34.63
C GLY A 250 27.28 -13.03 34.56
N SER A 251 26.42 -12.90 33.55
CA SER A 251 25.24 -13.74 33.32
C SER A 251 25.20 -14.33 31.91
N ARG A 252 24.51 -15.45 31.74
CA ARG A 252 24.15 -15.98 30.41
C ARG A 252 22.89 -15.33 29.83
N GLU A 253 22.25 -14.44 30.58
CA GLU A 253 21.08 -13.68 30.14
C GLU A 253 21.46 -12.70 29.01
N LYS A 254 20.62 -12.63 27.97
CA LYS A 254 20.73 -11.63 26.91
C LYS A 254 19.51 -10.71 26.96
N ARG A 255 19.73 -9.40 26.78
CA ARG A 255 18.65 -8.39 26.73
C ARG A 255 18.42 -7.99 25.27
N LEU A 256 17.22 -8.22 24.76
CA LEU A 256 16.76 -7.75 23.44
C LEU A 256 15.82 -6.56 23.63
N VAL A 257 16.16 -5.42 23.06
CA VAL A 257 15.34 -4.18 23.10
C VAL A 257 14.82 -3.90 21.70
N ILE A 258 13.50 -3.74 21.58
CA ILE A 258 12.80 -3.52 20.31
C ILE A 258 11.97 -2.23 20.42
N GLY A 259 12.26 -1.23 19.60
CA GLY A 259 11.48 0.00 19.49
C GLY A 259 10.70 0.07 18.17
N TYR A 260 9.47 0.56 18.21
CA TYR A 260 8.65 0.77 17.02
C TYR A 260 7.56 1.84 17.25
N LYS A 261 6.95 2.33 16.17
CA LYS A 261 5.86 3.31 16.23
C LYS A 261 4.56 2.61 16.64
N ARG A 262 3.87 3.14 17.66
CA ARG A 262 2.59 2.60 18.17
C ARG A 262 1.56 2.56 17.04
N GLY A 263 0.83 1.45 16.94
CA GLY A 263 -0.11 1.18 15.85
C GLY A 263 0.54 0.71 14.54
N GLY A 264 1.88 0.61 14.48
CA GLY A 264 2.60 0.09 13.33
C GLY A 264 2.54 -1.43 13.17
N THR A 265 2.07 -2.17 14.17
CA THR A 265 1.82 -3.61 14.14
C THR A 265 0.80 -3.95 15.24
N SER A 266 0.22 -5.16 15.21
CA SER A 266 -0.70 -5.66 16.24
C SER A 266 -0.31 -7.07 16.68
N LYS A 267 -0.71 -7.52 17.87
CA LYS A 267 -0.39 -8.87 18.40
C LYS A 267 1.12 -9.20 18.50
N PHE A 268 1.98 -8.19 18.42
CA PHE A 268 3.42 -8.40 18.28
C PHE A 268 4.06 -8.92 19.57
N PHE A 269 3.60 -8.47 20.74
CA PHE A 269 4.16 -8.89 22.02
C PHE A 269 3.89 -10.38 22.30
N SER A 270 2.68 -10.89 22.05
CA SER A 270 2.40 -12.32 22.18
C SER A 270 3.15 -13.16 21.12
N ALA A 271 3.28 -12.67 19.89
CA ALA A 271 4.03 -13.37 18.83
C ALA A 271 5.52 -13.54 19.18
N LEU A 272 6.15 -12.55 19.83
CA LEU A 272 7.54 -12.63 20.29
C LEU A 272 7.77 -13.80 21.26
N SER A 273 6.76 -14.16 22.07
CA SER A 273 6.83 -15.33 22.96
C SER A 273 7.00 -16.63 22.22
N ASN A 274 6.21 -16.82 21.17
CA ASN A 274 6.30 -18.01 20.33
C ASN A 274 7.67 -18.11 19.67
N LEU A 275 8.24 -16.98 19.25
CA LEU A 275 9.56 -16.92 18.63
C LEU A 275 10.68 -17.37 19.56
N TYR A 276 10.82 -16.75 20.75
CA TYR A 276 11.94 -17.14 21.61
C TYR A 276 11.75 -18.56 22.21
N HIS A 277 10.51 -19.03 22.40
CA HIS A 277 10.23 -20.41 22.79
C HIS A 277 10.67 -21.41 21.71
N PHE A 278 10.45 -21.09 20.43
CA PHE A 278 10.90 -21.94 19.31
C PHE A 278 12.43 -22.14 19.29
N TYR A 279 13.20 -21.17 19.79
CA TYR A 279 14.65 -21.25 19.93
C TYR A 279 15.13 -21.77 21.31
N SER A 280 14.25 -22.47 22.04
CA SER A 280 14.55 -23.04 23.36
C SER A 280 15.03 -22.01 24.39
N LEU A 281 14.54 -20.78 24.28
CA LEU A 281 14.74 -19.73 25.27
C LEU A 281 13.47 -19.50 26.07
N TYR A 282 13.61 -18.89 27.25
CA TYR A 282 12.48 -18.37 28.01
C TYR A 282 12.77 -16.97 28.53
N SER A 283 11.72 -16.19 28.76
CA SER A 283 11.83 -14.87 29.38
C SER A 283 11.73 -14.98 30.90
N ALA A 284 12.71 -14.41 31.61
CA ALA A 284 12.61 -14.18 33.05
C ALA A 284 11.68 -13.01 33.35
N ARG A 285 11.87 -11.91 32.61
CA ARG A 285 11.05 -10.69 32.68
C ARG A 285 10.92 -10.01 31.31
N LYS A 286 9.83 -9.27 31.12
CA LYS A 286 9.61 -8.40 29.95
C LYS A 286 9.03 -7.07 30.41
N TYR A 287 9.33 -6.04 29.64
CA TYR A 287 8.80 -4.70 29.84
C TYR A 287 8.27 -4.18 28.51
N VAL A 288 7.10 -3.56 28.52
CA VAL A 288 6.57 -2.77 27.40
C VAL A 288 6.31 -1.37 27.93
N GLU A 289 7.05 -0.41 27.39
CA GLU A 289 6.88 1.01 27.68
C GLU A 289 6.29 1.71 26.46
N GLN A 290 5.23 2.48 26.68
CA GLN A 290 4.66 3.38 25.68
C GLN A 290 4.95 4.82 26.10
N PHE A 291 5.37 5.65 25.14
CA PHE A 291 5.75 7.05 25.35
C PHE A 291 4.73 8.00 24.72
N SER A 292 4.69 9.25 25.20
CA SER A 292 3.73 10.25 24.73
C SER A 292 3.92 10.67 23.27
N ASN A 293 5.12 10.50 22.71
CA ASN A 293 5.42 10.75 21.30
C ASN A 293 4.99 9.59 20.37
N GLY A 294 4.26 8.59 20.87
CA GLY A 294 3.72 7.49 20.07
C GLY A 294 4.73 6.38 19.75
N ILE A 295 5.81 6.26 20.51
CA ILE A 295 6.78 5.16 20.41
C ILE A 295 6.48 4.11 21.47
N THR A 296 6.68 2.84 21.11
CA THR A 296 6.63 1.69 22.02
C THR A 296 8.00 1.02 22.05
N ILE A 297 8.51 0.73 23.25
CA ILE A 297 9.75 -0.04 23.46
C ILE A 297 9.43 -1.31 24.27
N ILE A 298 9.80 -2.46 23.70
CA ILE A 298 9.75 -3.76 24.36
C ILE A 298 11.17 -4.16 24.78
N SER A 299 11.37 -4.55 26.04
CA SER A 299 12.64 -5.11 26.51
C SER A 299 12.42 -6.53 27.03
N LEU A 300 13.08 -7.50 26.38
CA LEU A 300 13.02 -8.92 26.71
C LEU A 300 14.33 -9.37 27.36
N TYR A 301 14.24 -10.05 28.50
CA TYR A 301 15.38 -10.67 29.17
C TYR A 301 15.29 -12.18 29.00
N LEU A 302 16.15 -12.72 28.14
CA LEU A 302 16.06 -14.09 27.63
C LEU A 302 17.19 -14.96 28.20
N ASN A 303 16.80 -16.16 28.63
CA ASN A 303 17.68 -17.18 29.21
C ASN A 303 17.51 -18.51 28.45
N PRO A 304 18.56 -19.33 28.33
CA PRO A 304 18.45 -20.64 27.72
C PRO A 304 17.68 -21.59 28.63
N LEU A 305 16.87 -22.48 28.05
CA LEU A 305 16.18 -23.51 28.83
C LEU A 305 17.18 -24.48 29.46
N PRO A 306 17.04 -24.79 30.77
CA PRO A 306 17.92 -25.75 31.43
C PRO A 306 17.67 -27.17 30.89
N ASN A 307 18.75 -27.96 30.76
CA ASN A 307 18.74 -29.39 30.43
C ASN A 307 18.24 -29.81 29.03
N VAL A 308 18.24 -28.91 28.03
CA VAL A 308 17.98 -29.27 26.63
C VAL A 308 19.29 -29.73 25.97
N LYS A 309 19.41 -31.03 25.68
CA LYS A 309 20.67 -31.66 25.20
C LYS A 309 21.19 -31.12 23.85
N ASP A 310 20.30 -30.60 23.00
CA ASP A 310 20.62 -30.16 21.62
C ASP A 310 20.23 -28.69 21.35
N ALA A 311 20.16 -27.84 22.39
CA ALA A 311 19.83 -26.43 22.19
C ALA A 311 20.99 -25.67 21.52
N PRO A 312 20.71 -24.80 20.52
CA PRO A 312 21.75 -23.95 19.95
C PRO A 312 22.36 -23.01 20.99
N PRO A 313 23.62 -22.56 20.81
CA PRO A 313 24.21 -21.51 21.63
C PRO A 313 23.31 -20.26 21.67
N ILE A 314 23.21 -19.63 22.84
CA ILE A 314 22.30 -18.49 23.03
C ILE A 314 22.67 -17.31 22.13
N GLU A 315 23.95 -17.12 21.82
CA GLU A 315 24.47 -16.13 20.88
C GLU A 315 23.88 -16.30 19.47
N ASN A 316 23.74 -17.55 19.02
CA ASN A 316 23.16 -17.85 17.71
C ASN A 316 21.64 -17.71 17.74
N SER A 317 21.00 -18.17 18.82
CA SER A 317 19.55 -18.05 19.02
C SER A 317 19.10 -16.59 19.09
N ILE A 318 19.81 -15.73 19.83
CA ILE A 318 19.42 -14.31 19.99
C ILE A 318 19.55 -13.54 18.68
N HIS A 319 20.61 -13.80 17.91
CA HIS A 319 20.79 -13.18 16.60
C HIS A 319 19.70 -13.62 15.61
N GLN A 320 19.31 -14.90 15.65
CA GLN A 320 18.21 -15.41 14.82
C GLN A 320 16.86 -14.82 15.23
N ILE A 321 16.58 -14.72 16.53
CA ILE A 321 15.36 -14.07 17.07
C ILE A 321 15.27 -12.62 16.60
N MET A 322 16.38 -11.87 16.65
CA MET A 322 16.40 -10.49 16.17
C MET A 322 16.02 -10.39 14.68
N LYS A 323 16.57 -11.27 13.83
CA LYS A 323 16.23 -11.31 12.39
C LYS A 323 14.76 -11.68 12.16
N GLU A 324 14.25 -12.71 12.85
CA GLU A 324 12.88 -13.21 12.67
C GLU A 324 11.82 -12.31 13.31
N ALA A 325 12.16 -11.54 14.34
CA ALA A 325 11.28 -10.53 14.91
C ALA A 325 10.87 -9.47 13.88
N SER A 326 11.71 -9.16 12.88
CA SER A 326 11.34 -8.28 11.77
C SER A 326 10.23 -8.86 10.89
N LEU A 327 10.21 -10.18 10.67
CA LEU A 327 9.17 -10.88 9.92
C LEU A 327 7.87 -10.94 10.72
N LEU A 328 7.97 -11.22 12.02
CA LEU A 328 6.82 -11.16 12.92
C LEU A 328 6.25 -9.75 13.04
N TYR A 329 7.06 -8.70 12.96
CA TYR A 329 6.54 -7.33 12.94
C TYR A 329 5.65 -7.10 11.70
N CYS A 330 6.02 -7.65 10.55
CA CYS A 330 5.23 -7.57 9.32
C CYS A 330 3.98 -8.45 9.33
N LEU A 331 4.06 -9.66 9.88
CA LEU A 331 2.99 -10.66 9.91
C LEU A 331 2.91 -11.36 11.28
N PRO A 332 2.44 -10.64 12.32
CA PRO A 332 2.35 -11.17 13.68
C PRO A 332 1.24 -12.22 13.82
N ASP A 333 0.15 -12.07 13.07
CA ASP A 333 -1.00 -12.98 13.04
C ASP A 333 -0.87 -14.00 11.89
N ASN A 334 0.19 -14.80 11.94
CA ASN A 334 0.48 -15.81 10.92
C ASN A 334 -0.03 -17.19 11.36
N SER A 335 -1.05 -17.70 10.65
CA SER A 335 -1.66 -19.01 10.95
C SER A 335 -0.74 -20.20 10.76
N PHE A 336 0.37 -20.05 10.03
CA PHE A 336 1.40 -21.08 9.89
C PHE A 336 2.42 -21.06 11.04
N PHE A 337 2.48 -19.98 11.83
CA PHE A 337 3.37 -19.85 12.99
C PHE A 337 2.61 -20.01 14.31
N THR A 338 2.15 -21.23 14.59
CA THR A 338 1.43 -21.59 15.81
C THR A 338 2.25 -22.53 16.70
N PRO A 339 2.06 -22.52 18.03
CA PRO A 339 2.76 -23.43 18.92
C PRO A 339 2.54 -24.90 18.52
N GLY A 340 3.64 -25.62 18.25
CA GLY A 340 3.61 -27.04 17.87
C GLY A 340 3.58 -27.33 16.36
N ASN A 341 3.47 -26.32 15.49
CA ASN A 341 3.39 -26.51 14.04
C ASN A 341 4.75 -26.84 13.37
N GLY A 342 5.85 -26.85 14.14
CA GLY A 342 7.19 -27.26 13.69
C GLY A 342 7.89 -26.30 12.71
N HIS A 343 7.21 -25.25 12.23
CA HIS A 343 7.76 -24.25 11.32
C HIS A 343 8.57 -23.17 12.04
N ALA A 344 9.72 -22.82 11.45
CA ALA A 344 10.42 -21.58 11.79
C ALA A 344 9.62 -20.36 11.30
N VAL A 345 9.85 -19.17 11.85
CA VAL A 345 9.12 -17.95 11.41
C VAL A 345 9.32 -17.69 9.93
N GLN A 346 10.52 -17.94 9.39
CA GLN A 346 10.78 -17.78 7.97
C GLN A 346 9.94 -18.73 7.12
N GLU A 347 9.88 -20.03 7.48
CA GLU A 347 9.06 -21.03 6.77
C GLU A 347 7.57 -20.68 6.83
N ALA A 348 7.07 -20.30 8.02
CA ALA A 348 5.69 -19.91 8.20
C ALA A 348 5.34 -18.62 7.44
N THR A 349 6.24 -17.63 7.43
CA THR A 349 6.05 -16.37 6.70
C THR A 349 6.07 -16.60 5.19
N TYR A 350 6.94 -17.49 4.72
CA TYR A 350 6.95 -17.95 3.34
C TYR A 350 5.64 -18.64 2.98
N ALA A 351 5.17 -19.60 3.79
CA ALA A 351 3.91 -20.30 3.59
C ALA A 351 2.72 -19.33 3.51
N TYR A 352 2.69 -18.31 4.38
CA TYR A 352 1.67 -17.27 4.36
C TYR A 352 1.70 -16.44 3.06
N CYS A 353 2.89 -16.07 2.58
CA CYS A 353 3.01 -15.36 1.31
C CYS A 353 2.58 -16.25 0.13
N GLY A 354 2.99 -17.53 0.14
CA GLY A 354 2.58 -18.54 -0.83
C GLY A 354 1.08 -18.79 -0.83
N TRP A 355 0.43 -18.78 0.35
CA TRP A 355 -1.02 -18.86 0.50
C TRP A 355 -1.74 -17.71 -0.17
N ILE A 356 -1.30 -16.47 0.07
CA ILE A 356 -1.87 -15.28 -0.58
C ILE A 356 -1.65 -15.35 -2.10
N PHE A 357 -0.47 -15.77 -2.56
CA PHE A 357 -0.20 -15.96 -3.98
C PHE A 357 -1.13 -17.02 -4.61
N ALA A 358 -1.23 -18.19 -3.98
CA ALA A 358 -2.10 -19.28 -4.40
C ALA A 358 -3.57 -18.85 -4.46
N GLN A 359 -4.04 -18.06 -3.48
CA GLN A 359 -5.39 -17.51 -3.46
C GLN A 359 -5.73 -16.72 -4.74
N HIS A 360 -4.78 -15.97 -5.29
CA HIS A 360 -5.00 -15.17 -6.49
C HIS A 360 -4.77 -15.95 -7.79
N PHE A 361 -3.88 -16.95 -7.79
CA PHE A 361 -3.35 -17.54 -9.04
C PHE A 361 -3.54 -19.06 -9.19
N CYS A 362 -4.07 -19.78 -8.20
CA CYS A 362 -4.41 -21.21 -8.35
C CYS A 362 -5.65 -21.44 -9.23
N ASN A 363 -6.46 -20.40 -9.47
CA ASN A 363 -7.71 -20.52 -10.20
C ASN A 363 -7.44 -20.61 -11.71
N ARG A 364 -7.71 -21.78 -12.30
CA ARG A 364 -7.67 -21.98 -13.75
C ARG A 364 -9.10 -22.15 -14.25
N LEU A 365 -9.54 -21.28 -15.15
CA LEU A 365 -10.72 -21.55 -15.96
C LEU A 365 -10.48 -22.86 -16.73
N GLY A 366 -11.29 -23.88 -16.45
CA GLY A 366 -11.08 -25.24 -17.00
C GLY A 366 -11.18 -25.30 -18.53
N THR A 367 -10.82 -26.45 -19.11
CA THR A 367 -10.93 -26.69 -20.57
C THR A 367 -12.36 -26.46 -21.10
N SER A 368 -13.37 -26.67 -20.27
CA SER A 368 -14.78 -26.38 -20.58
C SER A 368 -15.06 -24.89 -20.80
N TYR A 369 -14.43 -24.00 -20.03
CA TYR A 369 -14.58 -22.55 -20.25
C TYR A 369 -13.94 -22.13 -21.58
N LEU A 370 -12.76 -22.68 -21.90
CA LEU A 370 -12.09 -22.43 -23.17
C LEU A 370 -12.92 -22.90 -24.37
N ALA A 371 -13.51 -24.09 -24.28
CA ALA A 371 -14.41 -24.60 -25.31
C ALA A 371 -15.63 -23.68 -25.48
N LEU A 372 -16.21 -23.20 -24.38
CA LEU A 372 -17.36 -22.28 -24.43
C LEU A 372 -16.98 -20.91 -25.01
N LYS A 373 -15.83 -20.36 -24.62
CA LYS A 373 -15.29 -19.11 -25.17
C LYS A 373 -15.10 -19.19 -26.68
N ASN A 374 -14.56 -20.31 -27.18
CA ASN A 374 -14.34 -20.51 -28.61
C ASN A 374 -15.64 -20.69 -29.42
N LEU A 375 -16.75 -21.05 -28.77
CA LEU A 375 -18.06 -21.23 -29.41
C LEU A 375 -18.91 -19.96 -29.42
N LEU A 376 -18.66 -19.04 -28.49
CA LEU A 376 -19.46 -17.85 -28.28
C LEU A 376 -18.79 -16.61 -28.91
N ASP A 377 -19.58 -15.82 -29.62
CA ASP A 377 -19.15 -14.54 -30.21
C ASP A 377 -19.09 -13.44 -29.14
N GLU A 378 -17.88 -13.03 -28.73
CA GLU A 378 -17.68 -11.95 -27.75
C GLU A 378 -18.15 -10.57 -28.23
N SER A 379 -18.35 -10.38 -29.54
CA SER A 379 -18.94 -9.15 -30.08
C SER A 379 -20.45 -9.07 -29.85
N ASN A 380 -21.10 -10.21 -29.54
CA ASN A 380 -22.50 -10.27 -29.14
C ASN A 380 -22.61 -10.01 -27.62
N PRO A 381 -23.33 -8.94 -27.19
CA PRO A 381 -23.44 -8.57 -25.78
C PRO A 381 -23.96 -9.68 -24.86
N ASN A 382 -24.94 -10.46 -25.32
CA ASN A 382 -25.57 -11.52 -24.50
C ASN A 382 -24.60 -12.69 -24.28
N HIS A 383 -23.80 -13.01 -25.29
CA HIS A 383 -22.80 -14.08 -25.20
C HIS A 383 -21.65 -13.68 -24.27
N ALA A 384 -21.20 -12.42 -24.36
CA ALA A 384 -20.14 -11.89 -23.51
C ALA A 384 -20.55 -11.85 -22.02
N GLU A 385 -21.79 -11.48 -21.72
CA GLU A 385 -22.33 -11.49 -20.36
C GLU A 385 -22.33 -12.91 -19.76
N VAL A 386 -22.86 -13.89 -20.50
CA VAL A 386 -22.89 -15.30 -20.07
C VAL A 386 -21.48 -15.84 -19.83
N LEU A 387 -20.52 -15.53 -20.70
CA LEU A 387 -19.12 -15.91 -20.51
C LEU A 387 -18.52 -15.28 -19.24
N ASN A 388 -18.79 -14.01 -18.97
CA ASN A 388 -18.30 -13.33 -17.78
C ASN A 388 -18.90 -13.90 -16.49
N ASP A 389 -20.20 -14.21 -16.48
CA ASP A 389 -20.86 -14.80 -15.33
C ASP A 389 -20.35 -16.22 -15.02
N ILE A 390 -20.15 -17.05 -16.05
CA ILE A 390 -19.57 -18.40 -15.90
C ILE A 390 -18.12 -18.30 -15.41
N LYS A 391 -17.34 -17.37 -15.96
CA LYS A 391 -15.97 -17.09 -15.50
C LYS A 391 -15.94 -16.75 -14.02
N ARG A 392 -16.83 -15.85 -13.57
CA ARG A 392 -16.94 -15.45 -12.15
C ARG A 392 -17.27 -16.66 -11.28
N ARG A 393 -18.27 -17.47 -11.68
CA ARG A 393 -18.72 -18.62 -10.90
C ARG A 393 -17.64 -19.72 -10.74
N PHE A 394 -16.93 -20.07 -11.80
CA PHE A 394 -15.85 -21.07 -11.72
C PHE A 394 -14.69 -20.62 -10.83
N ARG A 395 -14.42 -19.31 -10.79
CA ARG A 395 -13.43 -18.74 -9.87
C ARG A 395 -13.91 -18.79 -8.41
N GLU A 396 -15.20 -18.68 -8.16
CA GLU A 396 -15.75 -18.65 -6.80
C GLU A 396 -15.83 -20.04 -6.12
N GLU A 397 -16.11 -21.11 -6.87
CA GLU A 397 -16.47 -22.41 -6.29
C GLU A 397 -15.29 -23.41 -6.12
N THR A 398 -14.14 -23.20 -6.77
CA THR A 398 -13.08 -24.26 -6.88
C THR A 398 -12.00 -24.22 -5.79
N PHE A 399 -11.47 -23.04 -5.42
CA PHE A 399 -10.37 -22.88 -4.45
C PHE A 399 -10.69 -21.78 -3.44
N THR A 400 -11.31 -22.15 -2.31
CA THR A 400 -11.54 -21.21 -1.21
C THR A 400 -10.24 -20.95 -0.44
N ARG A 401 -10.16 -19.79 0.22
CA ARG A 401 -9.00 -19.39 1.01
C ARG A 401 -8.68 -20.39 2.12
N GLU A 402 -9.72 -20.83 2.82
CA GLU A 402 -9.64 -21.80 3.91
C GLU A 402 -9.19 -23.17 3.41
N TYR A 403 -9.63 -23.57 2.22
CA TYR A 403 -9.22 -24.83 1.62
C TYR A 403 -7.73 -24.82 1.22
N ILE A 404 -7.24 -23.74 0.62
CA ILE A 404 -5.80 -23.58 0.31
C ILE A 404 -4.98 -23.61 1.61
N GLU A 405 -5.43 -22.91 2.65
CA GLU A 405 -4.75 -22.89 3.95
C GLU A 405 -4.64 -24.29 4.56
N GLN A 406 -5.73 -25.06 4.57
CA GLN A 406 -5.76 -26.44 5.06
C GLN A 406 -4.81 -27.35 4.30
N ILE A 407 -4.70 -27.20 2.97
CA ILE A 407 -3.76 -27.95 2.15
C ILE A 407 -2.32 -27.66 2.57
N LEU A 408 -1.96 -26.38 2.74
CA LEU A 408 -0.61 -25.98 3.12
C LEU A 408 -0.27 -26.48 4.53
N GLN A 409 -1.22 -26.43 5.46
CA GLN A 409 -1.06 -26.96 6.83
C GLN A 409 -0.93 -28.49 6.87
N ALA A 410 -1.56 -29.21 5.94
CA ALA A 410 -1.48 -30.66 5.85
C ALA A 410 -0.10 -31.17 5.34
N HIS A 411 0.70 -30.30 4.71
CA HIS A 411 1.95 -30.68 4.03
C HIS A 411 3.20 -29.92 4.52
N PRO A 412 3.50 -29.86 5.83
CA PRO A 412 4.56 -29.01 6.38
C PRO A 412 5.96 -29.36 5.84
N GLU A 413 6.25 -30.64 5.57
CA GLU A 413 7.53 -31.04 4.98
C GLU A 413 7.69 -30.52 3.53
N LEU A 414 6.62 -30.50 2.73
CA LEU A 414 6.68 -29.93 1.38
C LEU A 414 6.86 -28.41 1.44
N ILE A 415 6.21 -27.73 2.40
CA ILE A 415 6.41 -26.30 2.64
C ILE A 415 7.86 -25.99 2.99
N ARG A 416 8.50 -26.80 3.84
CA ARG A 416 9.92 -26.65 4.16
C ARG A 416 10.81 -26.80 2.92
N LEU A 417 10.56 -27.80 2.07
CA LEU A 417 11.32 -27.98 0.83
C LEU A 417 11.11 -26.84 -0.16
N LEU A 418 9.88 -26.33 -0.29
CA LEU A 418 9.54 -25.16 -1.09
C LEU A 418 10.23 -23.89 -0.56
N TYR A 419 10.29 -23.72 0.76
CA TYR A 419 11.05 -22.64 1.38
C TYR A 419 12.55 -22.77 1.12
N VAL A 420 13.13 -23.96 1.23
CA VAL A 420 14.55 -24.20 0.91
C VAL A 420 14.84 -23.78 -0.54
N ASN A 421 14.01 -24.21 -1.50
CA ASN A 421 14.12 -23.81 -2.91
C ASN A 421 14.01 -22.28 -3.09
N PHE A 422 13.08 -21.62 -2.41
CA PHE A 422 12.98 -20.15 -2.39
C PHE A 422 14.25 -19.50 -1.85
N ALA A 423 14.73 -19.94 -0.69
CA ALA A 423 15.89 -19.38 -0.02
C ALA A 423 17.17 -19.54 -0.85
N MET A 424 17.38 -20.67 -1.52
CA MET A 424 18.55 -20.86 -2.40
C MET A 424 18.67 -19.79 -3.50
N SER A 425 17.54 -19.22 -3.94
CA SER A 425 17.54 -18.18 -4.98
C SER A 425 17.50 -16.75 -4.45
N GLN A 426 17.05 -16.53 -3.21
CA GLN A 426 16.74 -15.21 -2.66
C GLN A 426 17.55 -14.83 -1.41
N TYR A 427 18.26 -15.76 -0.80
CA TYR A 427 19.03 -15.50 0.42
C TYR A 427 20.32 -14.75 0.06
N PRO A 428 20.56 -13.54 0.59
CA PRO A 428 21.75 -12.77 0.26
C PRO A 428 23.01 -13.43 0.82
N GLU A 429 24.05 -13.57 -0.01
CA GLU A 429 25.39 -13.89 0.44
C GLU A 429 25.97 -12.65 1.14
N SER A 430 25.97 -12.63 2.47
CA SER A 430 26.56 -11.52 3.23
C SER A 430 27.99 -11.86 3.68
N GLU A 431 28.92 -10.92 3.57
CA GLU A 431 30.27 -11.03 4.14
C GLU A 431 30.22 -11.23 5.68
N SER A 432 29.20 -10.67 6.36
CA SER A 432 28.95 -10.89 7.79
C SER A 432 28.51 -12.32 8.13
N ALA A 433 27.88 -13.06 7.20
CA ALA A 433 27.52 -14.47 7.40
C ALA A 433 28.73 -15.41 7.34
N GLN A 434 29.88 -14.93 6.85
CA GLN A 434 31.13 -15.70 6.87
C GLN A 434 31.74 -15.79 8.28
N LEU A 435 31.45 -14.84 9.18
CA LEU A 435 32.00 -14.83 10.54
C LEU A 435 31.19 -15.73 11.51
N MET A 436 29.86 -15.80 11.38
CA MET A 436 29.01 -16.81 12.02
C MET A 436 27.74 -17.08 11.18
N PRO A 437 27.52 -18.28 10.62
CA PRO A 437 26.32 -18.58 9.85
C PRO A 437 25.08 -18.61 10.76
N THR A 438 23.97 -18.01 10.30
CA THR A 438 22.71 -17.99 11.06
C THR A 438 22.12 -19.39 11.20
N LEU A 439 21.31 -19.62 12.24
CA LEU A 439 20.66 -20.93 12.45
C LEU A 439 19.75 -21.31 11.27
N SER A 440 19.09 -20.33 10.65
CA SER A 440 18.33 -20.55 9.41
C SER A 440 19.23 -21.06 8.28
N TYR A 441 20.39 -20.44 8.07
CA TYR A 441 21.32 -20.83 7.01
C TYR A 441 21.92 -22.22 7.26
N GLN A 442 22.26 -22.54 8.51
CA GLN A 442 22.70 -23.89 8.88
C GLN A 442 21.62 -24.94 8.57
N ARG A 443 20.33 -24.65 8.88
CA ARG A 443 19.22 -25.54 8.50
C ARG A 443 19.10 -25.70 6.99
N LEU A 444 19.27 -24.62 6.22
CA LEU A 444 19.26 -24.71 4.75
C LEU A 444 20.34 -25.66 4.22
N GLN A 445 21.51 -25.72 4.85
CA GLN A 445 22.60 -26.61 4.45
C GLN A 445 22.36 -28.09 4.81
N THR A 446 21.49 -28.39 5.78
CA THR A 446 21.16 -29.78 6.15
C THR A 446 20.30 -30.51 5.13
N PHE A 447 19.57 -29.77 4.29
CA PHE A 447 18.73 -30.35 3.24
C PHE A 447 19.45 -30.30 1.91
N GLN A 448 19.43 -31.40 1.14
CA GLN A 448 19.84 -31.32 -0.27
C GLN A 448 18.82 -30.47 -1.04
N PRO A 449 19.24 -29.36 -1.66
CA PRO A 449 18.32 -28.54 -2.45
C PRO A 449 17.86 -29.34 -3.68
N LEU A 450 16.54 -29.49 -3.81
CA LEU A 450 15.93 -30.13 -4.98
C LEU A 450 15.81 -29.11 -6.11
N SER A 451 16.07 -29.55 -7.34
CA SER A 451 15.75 -28.75 -8.54
C SER A 451 14.23 -28.57 -8.64
N ASP A 452 13.77 -27.54 -9.37
CA ASP A 452 12.34 -27.31 -9.59
C ASP A 452 11.61 -28.57 -10.13
N LYS A 453 12.29 -29.32 -11.00
CA LYS A 453 11.77 -30.57 -11.58
C LYS A 453 11.64 -31.67 -10.54
N ASP A 454 12.67 -31.87 -9.71
CA ASP A 454 12.66 -32.90 -8.68
C ASP A 454 11.68 -32.57 -7.56
N LEU A 455 11.55 -31.29 -7.22
CA LEU A 455 10.58 -30.80 -6.25
C LEU A 455 9.14 -30.99 -6.75
N TYR A 456 8.86 -30.68 -8.03
CA TYR A 456 7.57 -30.98 -8.65
C TYR A 456 7.24 -32.48 -8.61
N GLU A 457 8.18 -33.35 -8.97
CA GLU A 457 7.98 -34.80 -8.92
C GLU A 457 7.76 -35.29 -7.48
N LYS A 458 8.45 -34.70 -6.50
CA LYS A 458 8.24 -34.99 -5.07
C LYS A 458 6.84 -34.58 -4.61
N ILE A 459 6.38 -33.38 -4.97
CA ILE A 459 5.02 -32.91 -4.67
C ILE A 459 4.00 -33.88 -5.28
N ARG A 460 4.12 -34.16 -6.59
CA ARG A 460 3.22 -35.06 -7.33
C ARG A 460 3.11 -36.46 -6.72
N LYS A 461 4.20 -37.01 -6.18
CA LYS A 461 4.22 -38.34 -5.54
C LYS A 461 3.66 -38.34 -4.11
N THR A 462 3.61 -37.18 -3.45
CA THR A 462 3.24 -37.06 -2.03
C THR A 462 1.76 -36.67 -1.85
N VAL A 463 1.23 -35.83 -2.74
CA VAL A 463 -0.16 -35.33 -2.65
C VAL A 463 -1.18 -36.38 -3.07
N SER A 464 -2.38 -36.31 -2.48
CA SER A 464 -3.41 -37.33 -2.69
C SER A 464 -4.35 -37.03 -3.88
N ASN A 465 -4.44 -35.77 -4.28
CA ASN A 465 -5.36 -35.32 -5.34
C ASN A 465 -4.77 -34.17 -6.16
N LYS A 466 -5.46 -33.86 -7.27
CA LYS A 466 -5.06 -32.83 -8.23
C LYS A 466 -5.14 -31.40 -7.65
N HIS A 467 -6.08 -31.13 -6.74
CA HIS A 467 -6.24 -29.81 -6.15
C HIS A 467 -5.06 -29.47 -5.22
N GLU A 468 -4.65 -30.42 -4.37
CA GLU A 468 -3.44 -30.30 -3.55
C GLU A 468 -2.19 -30.07 -4.40
N LEU A 469 -2.05 -30.82 -5.50
CA LEU A 469 -0.97 -30.62 -6.46
C LEU A 469 -0.97 -29.20 -7.03
N GLN A 470 -2.12 -28.67 -7.43
CA GLN A 470 -2.24 -27.33 -8.01
C GLN A 470 -1.88 -26.22 -7.01
N VAL A 471 -2.25 -26.39 -5.74
CA VAL A 471 -1.91 -25.43 -4.68
C VAL A 471 -0.41 -25.40 -4.43
N LEU A 472 0.22 -26.57 -4.27
CA LEU A 472 1.65 -26.65 -4.01
C LEU A 472 2.49 -26.31 -5.25
N GLU A 473 1.99 -26.60 -6.46
CA GLU A 473 2.58 -26.14 -7.73
C GLU A 473 2.59 -24.60 -7.82
N ALA A 474 1.56 -23.91 -7.30
CA ALA A 474 1.53 -22.45 -7.30
C ALA A 474 2.65 -21.84 -6.44
N LEU A 475 3.04 -22.48 -5.33
CA LEU A 475 4.20 -22.04 -4.53
C LEU A 475 5.52 -22.23 -5.29
N LEU A 476 5.65 -23.31 -6.06
CA LEU A 476 6.80 -23.50 -6.93
C LEU A 476 6.86 -22.45 -8.05
N ILE A 477 5.70 -22.13 -8.65
CA ILE A 477 5.56 -21.04 -9.62
C ILE A 477 5.96 -19.70 -8.99
N PHE A 478 5.53 -19.44 -7.75
CA PHE A 478 5.91 -18.24 -7.00
C PHE A 478 7.44 -18.14 -6.90
N ASN A 479 8.12 -19.17 -6.39
CA ASN A 479 9.57 -19.18 -6.24
C ASN A 479 10.31 -18.85 -7.53
N LYS A 480 9.94 -19.52 -8.63
CA LYS A 480 10.56 -19.35 -9.95
C LYS A 480 10.42 -17.93 -10.50
N ASN A 481 9.39 -17.19 -10.10
CA ASN A 481 9.08 -15.88 -10.64
C ASN A 481 9.47 -14.72 -9.73
N VAL A 482 9.96 -14.95 -8.51
CA VAL A 482 10.49 -13.88 -7.64
C VAL A 482 11.83 -13.37 -8.18
N LEU A 483 11.87 -12.09 -8.54
CA LEU A 483 13.06 -11.41 -9.07
C LEU A 483 13.80 -10.60 -8.01
N ARG A 484 13.04 -9.97 -7.09
CA ARG A 484 13.54 -9.27 -5.90
C ARG A 484 12.56 -9.42 -4.76
N THR A 485 13.06 -9.45 -3.53
CA THR A 485 12.23 -9.44 -2.33
C THR A 485 12.93 -8.76 -1.16
N ASN A 486 12.17 -8.07 -0.31
CA ASN A 486 12.69 -7.53 0.95
C ASN A 486 12.58 -8.54 2.12
N PHE A 487 12.22 -9.81 1.86
CA PHE A 487 11.99 -10.83 2.88
C PHE A 487 13.12 -10.92 3.93
N TYR A 488 14.37 -10.87 3.48
CA TYR A 488 15.56 -10.98 4.35
C TYR A 488 16.08 -9.63 4.87
N GLN A 489 15.43 -8.50 4.55
CA GLN A 489 15.85 -7.18 5.06
C GLN A 489 15.69 -7.10 6.58
N PRO A 490 16.70 -6.63 7.34
CA PRO A 490 16.61 -6.53 8.79
C PRO A 490 15.51 -5.59 9.28
N THR A 491 15.29 -4.48 8.56
CA THR A 491 14.27 -3.48 8.89
C THR A 491 13.27 -3.39 7.75
N LYS A 492 11.99 -3.60 8.06
CA LYS A 492 10.87 -3.57 7.10
C LYS A 492 9.53 -3.47 7.82
N VAL A 493 8.51 -2.96 7.12
CA VAL A 493 7.15 -2.77 7.67
C VAL A 493 6.08 -3.63 6.99
N ALA A 494 6.34 -4.09 5.77
CA ALA A 494 5.57 -5.10 5.05
C ALA A 494 6.51 -5.90 4.14
N LEU A 495 6.01 -7.02 3.62
CA LEU A 495 6.75 -7.86 2.67
C LEU A 495 6.40 -7.44 1.25
N SER A 496 7.42 -7.34 0.40
CA SER A 496 7.27 -6.97 -1.00
C SER A 496 8.03 -7.94 -1.90
N PHE A 497 7.41 -8.29 -3.02
CA PHE A 497 7.98 -9.19 -4.02
C PHE A 497 7.82 -8.59 -5.41
N ARG A 498 8.92 -8.41 -6.13
CA ARG A 498 8.92 -8.09 -7.56
C ARG A 498 8.90 -9.40 -8.35
N LEU A 499 7.82 -9.65 -9.09
CA LEU A 499 7.54 -10.92 -9.77
C LEU A 499 7.55 -10.81 -11.29
N SER A 500 8.16 -11.76 -11.99
CA SER A 500 7.93 -11.97 -13.42
C SER A 500 6.48 -12.42 -13.65
N PRO A 501 5.71 -11.74 -14.52
CA PRO A 501 4.32 -12.11 -14.81
C PRO A 501 4.21 -13.28 -15.82
N ALA A 502 5.30 -14.02 -16.07
CA ALA A 502 5.35 -15.06 -17.09
C ALA A 502 4.44 -16.27 -16.83
N PHE A 503 3.97 -16.44 -15.61
CA PHE A 503 3.06 -17.51 -15.24
C PHE A 503 1.57 -17.18 -15.46
N LEU A 504 1.23 -15.92 -15.76
CA LEU A 504 -0.15 -15.51 -15.96
C LEU A 504 -0.72 -16.16 -17.23
N PRO A 505 -1.92 -16.77 -17.17
CA PRO A 505 -2.53 -17.42 -18.32
C PRO A 505 -3.04 -16.39 -19.34
N GLU A 506 -2.59 -16.51 -20.59
CA GLU A 506 -2.93 -15.59 -21.70
C GLU A 506 -4.43 -15.52 -21.99
N VAL A 507 -5.18 -16.60 -21.75
CA VAL A 507 -6.65 -16.59 -21.91
C VAL A 507 -7.34 -15.60 -20.97
N GLU A 508 -6.80 -15.39 -19.77
CA GLU A 508 -7.38 -14.49 -18.77
C GLU A 508 -6.75 -13.09 -18.84
N TYR A 509 -5.44 -13.06 -19.10
CA TYR A 509 -4.62 -11.85 -19.14
C TYR A 509 -3.90 -11.78 -20.48
N PRO A 510 -4.61 -11.46 -21.58
CA PRO A 510 -4.08 -11.51 -22.94
C PRO A 510 -2.89 -10.56 -23.14
N GLN A 511 -2.91 -9.43 -22.44
CA GLN A 511 -1.80 -8.50 -22.41
C GLN A 511 -0.95 -8.80 -21.20
N LYS A 512 0.26 -9.31 -21.43
CA LYS A 512 1.19 -9.64 -20.36
C LYS A 512 1.78 -8.35 -19.76
N PRO A 513 1.68 -8.12 -18.44
CA PRO A 513 2.38 -7.00 -17.80
C PRO A 513 3.90 -7.09 -18.02
N HIS A 514 4.59 -5.96 -17.98
CA HIS A 514 6.06 -5.93 -17.93
C HIS A 514 6.55 -6.29 -16.53
N GLY A 515 5.83 -5.84 -15.50
CA GLY A 515 6.19 -6.08 -14.12
C GLY A 515 5.03 -6.09 -13.15
N MET A 516 5.22 -6.86 -12.07
CA MET A 516 4.26 -7.01 -10.99
C MET A 516 4.97 -6.94 -9.64
N PHE A 517 4.36 -6.21 -8.72
CA PHE A 517 4.74 -6.20 -7.31
C PHE A 517 3.57 -6.70 -6.48
N ILE A 518 3.86 -7.57 -5.51
CA ILE A 518 2.91 -7.97 -4.47
C ILE A 518 3.43 -7.43 -3.16
N VAL A 519 2.57 -6.74 -2.42
CA VAL A 519 2.87 -6.21 -1.09
C VAL A 519 1.91 -6.81 -0.07
N ILE A 520 2.46 -7.41 0.97
CA ILE A 520 1.73 -8.12 2.02
C ILE A 520 2.12 -7.49 3.36
N GLY A 521 1.20 -6.72 3.93
CA GLY A 521 1.30 -6.23 5.31
C GLY A 521 0.30 -6.93 6.22
N ASN A 522 0.47 -6.81 7.53
CA ASN A 522 -0.50 -7.32 8.50
C ASN A 522 -1.92 -6.77 8.24
N GLU A 523 -2.01 -5.47 7.96
CA GLU A 523 -3.28 -4.75 7.86
C GLU A 523 -3.81 -4.63 6.43
N PHE A 524 -3.08 -5.06 5.40
CA PHE A 524 -3.51 -4.89 4.01
C PHE A 524 -2.89 -5.89 3.03
N ARG A 525 -3.48 -5.95 1.84
CA ARG A 525 -2.88 -6.58 0.65
C ARG A 525 -2.77 -5.54 -0.44
N GLY A 526 -1.72 -5.60 -1.24
CA GLY A 526 -1.55 -4.66 -2.34
C GLY A 526 -0.86 -5.25 -3.55
N PHE A 527 -1.20 -4.71 -4.71
CA PHE A 527 -0.55 -5.01 -5.98
C PHE A 527 -0.05 -3.72 -6.63
N HIS A 528 1.02 -3.84 -7.42
CA HIS A 528 1.43 -2.83 -8.38
C HIS A 528 1.71 -3.50 -9.72
N LEU A 529 1.01 -3.10 -10.76
CA LEU A 529 1.21 -3.63 -12.11
C LEU A 529 1.69 -2.54 -13.04
N ARG A 530 2.61 -2.89 -13.94
CA ARG A 530 3.11 -2.03 -15.01
C ARG A 530 3.24 -2.78 -16.33
N PHE A 531 2.87 -2.14 -17.43
CA PHE A 531 2.89 -2.74 -18.78
C PHE A 531 4.11 -2.37 -19.62
N ARG A 532 4.91 -1.41 -19.17
CA ARG A 532 6.23 -1.08 -19.74
C ARG A 532 7.26 -0.94 -18.62
N ASP A 533 8.52 -0.84 -19.00
CA ASP A 533 9.59 -0.56 -18.05
C ASP A 533 9.47 0.87 -17.50
N VAL A 534 9.38 1.85 -18.39
CA VAL A 534 9.02 3.21 -18.02
C VAL A 534 7.50 3.29 -17.95
N ALA A 535 6.91 3.34 -16.75
CA ALA A 535 5.47 3.31 -16.58
C ALA A 535 4.99 4.12 -15.39
N ARG A 536 3.75 4.62 -15.50
CA ARG A 536 3.15 5.55 -14.52
C ARG A 536 1.69 5.24 -14.28
N GLY A 537 1.26 5.41 -13.03
CA GLY A 537 -0.17 5.52 -12.73
C GLY A 537 -0.52 5.55 -11.25
N GLY A 538 -1.82 5.70 -11.01
CA GLY A 538 -2.38 5.99 -9.69
C GLY A 538 -2.30 4.83 -8.70
N ILE A 539 -2.23 5.14 -7.41
CA ILE A 539 -2.43 4.17 -6.32
C ILE A 539 -3.84 4.35 -5.76
N ARG A 540 -4.65 3.30 -5.79
CA ARG A 540 -6.03 3.28 -5.27
C ARG A 540 -6.11 2.57 -3.92
N ILE A 541 -6.86 3.13 -2.98
CA ILE A 541 -7.27 2.42 -1.77
C ILE A 541 -8.69 1.87 -1.96
N VAL A 542 -8.81 0.55 -1.99
CA VAL A 542 -10.07 -0.16 -2.16
C VAL A 542 -10.72 -0.35 -0.79
N MET A 543 -11.62 0.56 -0.41
CA MET A 543 -12.31 0.51 0.88
C MET A 543 -13.49 -0.46 0.87
N SER A 544 -13.58 -1.32 1.88
CA SER A 544 -14.71 -2.26 2.04
C SER A 544 -15.63 -1.80 3.17
N ARG A 545 -16.94 -1.77 2.92
CA ARG A 545 -17.96 -1.31 3.88
C ARG A 545 -18.30 -2.37 4.94
N ASN A 546 -18.21 -3.64 4.57
CA ASN A 546 -18.53 -4.79 5.41
C ASN A 546 -17.68 -6.01 5.02
N ARG A 547 -17.88 -7.13 5.73
CA ARG A 547 -17.10 -8.37 5.55
C ARG A 547 -17.35 -9.02 4.20
N GLU A 548 -18.58 -8.93 3.70
CA GLU A 548 -18.98 -9.46 2.40
C GLU A 548 -18.26 -8.72 1.27
N ASN A 549 -18.30 -7.37 1.28
CA ASN A 549 -17.56 -6.54 0.33
C ASN A 549 -16.05 -6.74 0.43
N TYR A 550 -15.50 -6.88 1.65
CA TYR A 550 -14.08 -7.19 1.83
C TYR A 550 -13.69 -8.51 1.18
N SER A 551 -14.51 -9.54 1.35
CA SER A 551 -14.26 -10.87 0.79
C SER A 551 -14.31 -10.86 -0.74
N ILE A 552 -15.22 -10.08 -1.34
CA ILE A 552 -15.29 -9.88 -2.80
C ILE A 552 -14.06 -9.12 -3.31
N ASN A 553 -13.75 -7.97 -2.71
CA ASN A 553 -12.62 -7.14 -3.11
C ASN A 553 -11.29 -7.91 -2.96
N GLN A 554 -11.14 -8.71 -1.91
CA GLN A 554 -9.95 -9.53 -1.69
C GLN A 554 -9.75 -10.56 -2.81
N ARG A 555 -10.82 -11.15 -3.36
CA ARG A 555 -10.70 -12.10 -4.48
C ARG A 555 -10.37 -11.39 -5.80
N MET A 556 -10.97 -10.23 -6.05
CA MET A 556 -10.88 -9.49 -7.31
C MET A 556 -9.73 -8.46 -7.35
N LEU A 557 -8.96 -8.29 -6.27
CA LEU A 557 -7.96 -7.23 -6.14
C LEU A 557 -6.96 -7.20 -7.30
N PHE A 558 -6.45 -8.36 -7.71
CA PHE A 558 -5.52 -8.46 -8.83
C PHE A 558 -6.18 -8.09 -10.16
N ASP A 559 -7.38 -8.63 -10.43
CA ASP A 559 -8.13 -8.35 -11.66
C ASP A 559 -8.47 -6.86 -11.79
N GLU A 560 -8.90 -6.22 -10.69
CA GLU A 560 -9.14 -4.78 -10.64
C GLU A 560 -7.87 -4.01 -10.96
N ASN A 561 -6.75 -4.38 -10.32
CA ASN A 561 -5.47 -3.72 -10.58
C ASN A 561 -5.01 -3.87 -12.04
N TYR A 562 -5.17 -5.07 -12.61
CA TYR A 562 -4.82 -5.37 -14.00
C TYR A 562 -5.67 -4.54 -14.96
N GLY A 563 -7.00 -4.53 -14.78
CA GLY A 563 -7.92 -3.76 -15.63
C GLY A 563 -7.65 -2.26 -15.59
N LEU A 564 -7.37 -1.71 -14.40
CA LEU A 564 -7.02 -0.30 -14.23
C LEU A 564 -5.66 0.03 -14.88
N ALA A 565 -4.64 -0.81 -14.67
CA ALA A 565 -3.32 -0.61 -15.27
C ALA A 565 -3.36 -0.72 -16.80
N TRP A 566 -4.14 -1.66 -17.35
CA TRP A 566 -4.29 -1.81 -18.80
C TRP A 566 -5.02 -0.61 -19.42
N THR A 567 -6.10 -0.15 -18.78
CA THR A 567 -6.80 1.06 -19.20
C THR A 567 -5.87 2.27 -19.20
N GLN A 568 -4.96 2.36 -18.22
CA GLN A 568 -3.94 3.41 -18.17
C GLN A 568 -2.95 3.31 -19.35
N THR A 569 -2.57 2.10 -19.78
CA THR A 569 -1.70 1.89 -20.95
C THR A 569 -2.32 2.40 -22.24
N LEU A 570 -3.63 2.17 -22.43
CA LEU A 570 -4.36 2.68 -23.58
C LEU A 570 -4.46 4.22 -23.58
N LYS A 571 -4.46 4.84 -22.40
CA LYS A 571 -4.47 6.30 -22.25
C LYS A 571 -3.09 6.93 -22.50
N ASN A 572 -2.02 6.28 -22.08
CA ASN A 572 -0.67 6.84 -22.12
C ASN A 572 0.05 6.71 -23.49
N LYS A 573 -0.67 6.38 -24.57
CA LYS A 573 -0.14 6.09 -25.92
C LYS A 573 0.74 7.17 -26.57
N ASP A 574 0.67 8.42 -26.11
CA ASP A 574 1.39 9.58 -26.67
C ASP A 574 2.39 10.23 -25.69
N ILE A 575 2.73 9.53 -24.61
CA ILE A 575 3.72 9.94 -23.60
C ILE A 575 4.77 8.83 -23.37
N PRO A 576 5.96 9.13 -22.83
CA PRO A 576 7.00 8.11 -22.61
C PRO A 576 6.55 6.95 -21.72
N GLU A 577 5.73 7.22 -20.70
CA GLU A 577 5.39 6.22 -19.69
C GLU A 577 4.23 5.33 -20.12
N GLY A 578 4.44 4.00 -20.16
CA GLY A 578 3.33 3.04 -20.26
C GLY A 578 2.40 3.09 -19.04
N GLY A 579 1.33 2.29 -19.06
CA GLY A 579 0.37 2.25 -17.96
C GLY A 579 0.87 1.44 -16.76
N ALA A 580 0.68 1.99 -15.57
CA ALA A 580 0.81 1.28 -14.31
C ALA A 580 -0.36 1.58 -13.37
N LYS A 581 -0.53 0.76 -12.33
CA LYS A 581 -1.51 1.02 -11.27
C LYS A 581 -1.12 0.31 -9.98
N GLY A 582 -1.31 0.99 -8.85
CA GLY A 582 -1.30 0.38 -7.52
C GLY A 582 -2.70 0.18 -6.97
N THR A 583 -2.95 -0.91 -6.26
CA THR A 583 -4.17 -1.09 -5.44
C THR A 583 -3.77 -1.56 -4.05
N ILE A 584 -4.46 -1.04 -3.05
CA ILE A 584 -4.29 -1.38 -1.64
C ILE A 584 -5.67 -1.73 -1.11
N LEU A 585 -5.82 -2.94 -0.56
CA LEU A 585 -7.01 -3.39 0.14
C LEU A 585 -6.71 -3.44 1.64
N PRO A 586 -7.14 -2.43 2.42
CA PRO A 586 -7.06 -2.47 3.88
C PRO A 586 -8.00 -3.52 4.46
N SER A 587 -7.54 -4.20 5.51
CA SER A 587 -8.38 -5.01 6.38
C SER A 587 -9.44 -4.14 7.06
N LEU A 588 -10.56 -4.75 7.45
CA LEU A 588 -11.63 -4.02 8.13
C LEU A 588 -11.12 -3.32 9.39
N GLY A 589 -11.35 -2.01 9.47
CA GLY A 589 -10.91 -1.18 10.60
C GLY A 589 -9.45 -0.73 10.56
N ALA A 590 -8.66 -1.14 9.56
CA ALA A 590 -7.30 -0.67 9.37
C ALA A 590 -7.25 0.80 8.91
N SER A 591 -6.19 1.51 9.28
CA SER A 591 -5.95 2.88 8.83
C SER A 591 -5.51 2.90 7.35
N PRO A 592 -6.28 3.53 6.44
CA PRO A 592 -5.94 3.62 5.02
C PRO A 592 -4.56 4.26 4.80
N ARG A 593 -4.27 5.33 5.56
CA ARG A 593 -3.00 6.04 5.51
C ARG A 593 -1.84 5.14 5.90
N LEU A 594 -1.94 4.40 7.01
CA LEU A 594 -0.88 3.48 7.44
C LEU A 594 -0.61 2.40 6.37
N CYS A 595 -1.67 1.85 5.77
CA CYS A 595 -1.53 0.86 4.69
C CYS A 595 -0.79 1.45 3.47
N PHE A 596 -1.11 2.69 3.08
CA PHE A 596 -0.40 3.39 2.02
C PHE A 596 1.08 3.64 2.36
N GLU A 597 1.36 4.12 3.58
CA GLU A 597 2.73 4.40 4.02
C GLU A 597 3.59 3.12 4.01
N LYS A 598 3.06 2.00 4.52
CA LYS A 598 3.72 0.70 4.49
C LYS A 598 3.92 0.16 3.07
N TYR A 599 2.91 0.33 2.21
CA TYR A 599 2.97 -0.09 0.80
C TYR A 599 4.12 0.60 0.07
N VAL A 600 4.22 1.93 0.21
CA VAL A 600 5.27 2.73 -0.42
C VAL A 600 6.64 2.38 0.17
N ASP A 601 6.78 2.31 1.49
CA ASP A 601 8.06 2.00 2.14
C ASP A 601 8.62 0.63 1.72
N SER A 602 7.74 -0.38 1.62
CA SER A 602 8.16 -1.72 1.21
C SER A 602 8.48 -1.83 -0.28
N ILE A 603 7.82 -1.05 -1.16
CA ILE A 603 8.26 -0.97 -2.55
C ILE A 603 9.63 -0.28 -2.66
N LEU A 604 9.86 0.80 -1.89
CA LEU A 604 11.17 1.47 -1.86
C LEU A 604 12.29 0.53 -1.40
N ASP A 605 12.00 -0.49 -0.60
CA ASP A 605 12.98 -1.52 -0.28
C ASP A 605 13.49 -2.27 -1.52
N LEU A 606 12.69 -2.41 -2.58
CA LEU A 606 13.08 -3.10 -3.80
C LEU A 606 13.74 -2.18 -4.83
N LEU A 607 13.50 -0.87 -4.74
CA LEU A 607 13.99 0.13 -5.69
C LEU A 607 15.31 0.76 -5.26
N ILE A 608 15.51 1.01 -3.96
CA ILE A 608 16.70 1.67 -3.44
C ILE A 608 17.76 0.61 -3.11
N PRO A 609 18.95 0.66 -3.74
CA PRO A 609 20.05 -0.26 -3.43
C PRO A 609 20.45 -0.18 -1.95
N GLY A 610 20.69 -1.34 -1.32
CA GLY A 610 21.15 -1.38 0.06
C GLY A 610 22.63 -1.04 0.20
N GLN A 611 22.91 -0.08 1.09
CA GLN A 611 24.25 0.44 1.35
C GLN A 611 24.57 0.52 2.85
N SER A 612 23.64 0.12 3.74
CA SER A 612 23.75 0.32 5.18
C SER A 612 23.63 -1.02 5.91
N PRO A 613 24.75 -1.67 6.30
CA PRO A 613 24.73 -2.95 7.02
C PRO A 613 23.81 -2.94 8.24
N GLY A 614 23.04 -4.01 8.45
CA GLY A 614 22.10 -4.13 9.58
C GLY A 614 20.85 -3.23 9.50
N ILE A 615 20.75 -2.33 8.51
CA ILE A 615 19.58 -1.46 8.29
C ILE A 615 18.96 -1.78 6.93
N LYS A 616 19.74 -1.58 5.87
CA LYS A 616 19.37 -1.81 4.48
C LYS A 616 20.49 -2.55 3.77
N GLU A 617 20.38 -3.87 3.78
CA GLU A 617 21.35 -4.77 3.16
C GLU A 617 21.14 -4.88 1.65
N ARG A 618 22.14 -5.35 0.91
CA ARG A 618 21.98 -5.63 -0.52
C ARG A 618 21.00 -6.79 -0.71
N LEU A 619 20.07 -6.61 -1.65
CA LEU A 619 19.13 -7.64 -2.05
C LEU A 619 19.75 -8.55 -3.11
N VAL A 620 19.27 -9.79 -3.18
CA VAL A 620 19.46 -10.60 -4.39
C VAL A 620 18.62 -9.97 -5.49
N ASP A 621 19.28 -9.64 -6.60
CA ASP A 621 18.67 -8.99 -7.75
C ASP A 621 18.78 -9.88 -8.99
N LEU A 622 17.72 -10.66 -9.25
CA LEU A 622 17.62 -11.47 -10.46
C LEU A 622 17.06 -10.67 -11.66
N TYR A 623 16.66 -9.42 -11.45
CA TYR A 623 16.23 -8.52 -12.54
C TYR A 623 17.41 -7.82 -13.21
N GLY A 624 18.43 -7.44 -12.43
CA GLY A 624 19.73 -6.96 -12.91
C GLY A 624 19.70 -5.59 -13.59
N LYS A 625 18.61 -4.83 -13.47
CA LYS A 625 18.44 -3.49 -14.08
C LYS A 625 17.87 -2.48 -13.08
N PRO A 626 18.25 -1.19 -13.14
CA PRO A 626 17.57 -0.15 -12.37
C PRO A 626 16.08 -0.11 -12.69
N GLU A 627 15.24 0.14 -11.69
CA GLU A 627 13.79 0.17 -11.84
C GLU A 627 13.26 1.47 -11.25
N LEU A 628 12.51 2.24 -12.05
CA LEU A 628 11.88 3.49 -11.62
C LEU A 628 10.36 3.32 -11.69
N LEU A 629 9.68 3.81 -10.64
CA LEU A 629 8.22 3.85 -10.58
C LEU A 629 7.76 5.29 -10.39
N PHE A 630 6.69 5.66 -11.08
CA PHE A 630 6.07 6.97 -10.99
C PHE A 630 4.62 6.80 -10.51
N PHE A 631 4.37 7.16 -9.27
CA PHE A 631 3.05 7.07 -8.66
C PHE A 631 2.22 8.32 -8.94
N GLY A 632 0.91 8.12 -9.11
CA GLY A 632 -0.07 9.18 -9.14
C GLY A 632 -1.12 9.02 -8.03
N PRO A 633 -1.91 10.06 -7.79
CA PRO A 633 -3.08 9.94 -6.94
C PRO A 633 -4.20 9.16 -7.65
N ASP A 634 -5.01 8.48 -6.86
CA ASP A 634 -6.31 7.92 -7.25
C ASP A 634 -7.26 8.01 -6.04
N GLU A 635 -8.40 7.32 -6.08
CA GLU A 635 -9.36 7.23 -4.98
C GLU A 635 -8.64 6.85 -3.66
N GLY A 636 -8.69 7.77 -2.69
CA GLY A 636 -8.16 7.60 -1.34
C GLY A 636 -6.68 7.94 -1.14
N THR A 637 -5.96 8.51 -2.12
CA THR A 637 -4.51 8.76 -1.99
C THR A 637 -4.02 10.17 -2.37
N ALA A 638 -4.92 11.07 -2.77
CA ALA A 638 -4.53 12.41 -3.26
C ALA A 638 -3.68 13.21 -2.26
N ASP A 639 -4.06 13.20 -0.97
CA ASP A 639 -3.39 13.90 0.12
C ASP A 639 -2.09 13.21 0.60
N LEU A 640 -1.78 12.02 0.08
CA LEU A 640 -0.63 11.21 0.51
C LEU A 640 0.58 11.31 -0.45
N MET A 641 0.43 11.96 -1.61
CA MET A 641 1.49 12.05 -2.63
C MET A 641 2.70 12.88 -2.17
N ASP A 642 2.47 13.96 -1.42
CA ASP A 642 3.55 14.79 -0.84
C ASP A 642 4.36 14.00 0.20
N TRP A 643 3.67 13.21 1.03
CA TRP A 643 4.33 12.32 1.99
C TRP A 643 5.19 11.29 1.27
N ALA A 644 4.69 10.63 0.22
CA ALA A 644 5.44 9.60 -0.49
C ALA A 644 6.70 10.17 -1.20
N ALA A 645 6.63 11.36 -1.80
CA ALA A 645 7.80 12.03 -2.38
C ALA A 645 8.84 12.39 -1.30
N THR A 646 8.39 12.97 -0.20
CA THR A 646 9.28 13.35 0.92
C THR A 646 9.90 12.12 1.59
N HIS A 647 9.12 11.04 1.72
CA HIS A 647 9.58 9.77 2.26
C HIS A 647 10.64 9.15 1.35
N ALA A 648 10.43 9.12 0.04
CA ALA A 648 11.42 8.66 -0.92
C ALA A 648 12.72 9.49 -0.84
N ARG A 649 12.62 10.82 -0.68
CA ARG A 649 13.78 11.71 -0.45
C ARG A 649 14.53 11.32 0.82
N ASN A 650 13.82 11.14 1.94
CA ASN A 650 14.41 10.78 3.24
C ASN A 650 15.06 9.40 3.22
N ARG A 651 14.51 8.47 2.43
CA ARG A 651 15.08 7.14 2.17
C ARG A 651 16.29 7.15 1.23
N GLY A 652 16.65 8.30 0.65
CA GLY A 652 17.80 8.46 -0.23
C GLY A 652 17.55 8.23 -1.71
N ALA A 653 16.29 8.26 -2.17
CA ALA A 653 15.98 8.15 -3.60
C ALA A 653 16.34 9.46 -4.33
N GLU A 654 17.26 9.39 -5.30
CA GLU A 654 17.69 10.57 -6.08
C GLU A 654 16.55 11.14 -6.95
N TRP A 655 15.65 10.28 -7.40
CA TRP A 655 14.50 10.59 -8.26
C TRP A 655 13.22 10.95 -7.48
N TRP A 656 13.33 11.31 -6.19
CA TRP A 656 12.18 11.59 -5.33
C TRP A 656 11.22 12.65 -5.89
N LYS A 657 11.72 13.62 -6.67
CA LYS A 657 10.93 14.67 -7.34
C LYS A 657 9.94 14.11 -8.36
N SER A 658 10.29 13.00 -8.99
CA SER A 658 9.47 12.32 -10.01
C SER A 658 8.72 11.11 -9.45
N PHE A 659 9.07 10.67 -8.23
CA PHE A 659 8.50 9.46 -7.63
C PHE A 659 6.98 9.53 -7.50
N THR A 660 6.42 10.70 -7.20
CA THR A 660 4.97 10.97 -7.24
C THR A 660 4.64 12.17 -8.12
N THR A 661 3.39 12.22 -8.58
CA THR A 661 2.82 13.31 -9.39
C THR A 661 1.59 13.89 -8.71
N GLY A 662 1.15 15.09 -9.10
CA GLY A 662 -0.04 15.72 -8.50
C GLY A 662 0.16 16.15 -7.03
N LYS A 663 1.41 16.47 -6.68
CA LYS A 663 1.86 16.88 -5.35
C LYS A 663 1.91 18.41 -5.23
N LEU A 664 1.82 18.96 -4.02
CA LEU A 664 1.98 20.40 -3.81
C LEU A 664 3.44 20.84 -3.99
N LEU A 665 4.38 19.94 -3.72
CA LEU A 665 5.82 20.17 -3.85
C LEU A 665 6.27 20.18 -5.32
N GLY A 666 5.98 21.27 -6.03
CA GLY A 666 6.40 21.49 -7.42
C GLY A 666 5.60 20.69 -8.45
N GLY A 667 4.45 20.13 -8.07
CA GLY A 667 3.53 19.53 -9.01
C GLY A 667 2.71 20.55 -9.78
N VAL A 668 1.97 20.07 -10.79
CA VAL A 668 1.13 20.92 -11.65
C VAL A 668 -0.34 20.61 -11.38
N PRO A 669 -1.08 21.45 -10.62
CA PRO A 669 -2.48 21.21 -10.31
C PRO A 669 -3.33 21.16 -11.57
N HIS A 670 -3.85 19.97 -11.89
CA HIS A 670 -4.65 19.76 -13.11
C HIS A 670 -5.92 20.61 -13.11
N ASP A 671 -6.50 20.79 -11.92
CA ASP A 671 -7.71 21.56 -11.72
C ASP A 671 -7.49 23.06 -11.97
N THR A 672 -6.46 23.66 -11.35
CA THR A 672 -6.16 25.10 -11.47
C THR A 672 -5.88 25.52 -12.92
N TYR A 673 -5.25 24.65 -13.70
CA TYR A 673 -4.84 24.94 -15.08
C TYR A 673 -5.73 24.28 -16.14
N GLY A 674 -6.81 23.61 -15.73
CA GLY A 674 -7.77 22.98 -16.63
C GLY A 674 -7.17 21.89 -17.52
N MET A 675 -6.12 21.19 -17.09
CA MET A 675 -5.30 20.32 -17.94
C MET A 675 -6.12 19.25 -18.68
N THR A 676 -7.00 18.56 -17.96
CA THR A 676 -7.88 17.54 -18.55
C THR A 676 -8.94 18.17 -19.44
N SER A 677 -9.57 19.27 -19.00
CA SER A 677 -10.63 19.94 -19.76
C SER A 677 -10.13 20.56 -21.06
N LEU A 678 -8.87 21.04 -21.11
CA LEU A 678 -8.25 21.52 -22.34
C LEU A 678 -8.22 20.43 -23.42
N SER A 679 -7.93 19.19 -23.04
CA SER A 679 -7.95 18.04 -23.95
C SER A 679 -9.36 17.77 -24.49
N ILE A 680 -10.37 17.73 -23.61
CA ILE A 680 -11.78 17.54 -23.98
C ILE A 680 -12.23 18.65 -24.93
N ARG A 681 -11.87 19.90 -24.62
CA ARG A 681 -12.20 21.07 -25.44
C ARG A 681 -11.60 21.01 -26.82
N GLN A 682 -10.41 20.44 -27.03
CA GLN A 682 -9.87 20.28 -28.39
C GLN A 682 -10.74 19.36 -29.26
N TYR A 683 -11.33 18.30 -28.70
CA TYR A 683 -12.27 17.45 -29.44
C TYR A 683 -13.55 18.20 -29.77
N VAL A 684 -14.07 19.00 -28.83
CA VAL A 684 -15.27 19.83 -29.06
C VAL A 684 -15.02 20.93 -30.09
N LEU A 685 -13.87 21.62 -30.03
CA LEU A 685 -13.46 22.61 -31.03
C LEU A 685 -13.21 21.97 -32.40
N GLY A 686 -12.64 20.76 -32.41
CA GLY A 686 -12.48 19.95 -33.62
C GLY A 686 -13.83 19.64 -34.28
N LEU A 687 -14.82 19.23 -33.49
CA LEU A 687 -16.20 19.02 -33.94
C LEU A 687 -16.78 20.30 -34.55
N TYR A 688 -16.69 21.43 -33.84
CA TYR A 688 -17.21 22.70 -34.34
C TYR A 688 -16.58 23.10 -35.68
N LYS A 689 -15.26 22.94 -35.80
CA LYS A 689 -14.53 23.27 -37.03
C LYS A 689 -14.89 22.35 -38.20
N GLN A 690 -15.01 21.04 -37.97
CA GLN A 690 -15.33 20.08 -39.03
C GLN A 690 -16.77 20.16 -39.51
N LEU A 691 -17.69 20.52 -38.63
CA LEU A 691 -19.12 20.60 -38.94
C LEU A 691 -19.60 22.04 -39.23
N GLY A 692 -18.72 23.04 -39.15
CA GLY A 692 -19.06 24.45 -39.37
C GLY A 692 -20.00 25.01 -38.30
N LEU A 693 -19.96 24.48 -37.08
CA LEU A 693 -20.85 24.87 -35.98
C LEU A 693 -20.31 26.11 -35.27
N ARG A 694 -21.21 26.98 -34.82
CA ARG A 694 -20.88 28.12 -33.96
C ARG A 694 -21.21 27.74 -32.51
N GLU A 695 -20.21 27.77 -31.64
CA GLU A 695 -20.34 27.35 -30.24
C GLU A 695 -21.53 27.99 -29.51
N LYS A 696 -21.77 29.29 -29.73
CA LYS A 696 -22.87 30.05 -29.08
C LYS A 696 -24.27 29.54 -29.44
N ASP A 697 -24.42 28.83 -30.55
CA ASP A 697 -25.71 28.29 -30.99
C ASP A 697 -25.95 26.85 -30.49
N ILE A 698 -24.93 26.20 -29.95
CA ILE A 698 -24.96 24.80 -29.53
C ILE A 698 -25.60 24.68 -28.15
N THR A 699 -26.59 23.82 -28.02
CA THR A 699 -27.14 23.42 -26.72
C THR A 699 -26.29 22.33 -26.09
N LYS A 700 -25.96 22.48 -24.81
CA LYS A 700 -25.11 21.54 -24.07
C LYS A 700 -25.77 21.00 -22.81
N VAL A 701 -25.62 19.70 -22.58
CA VAL A 701 -25.82 19.05 -21.29
C VAL A 701 -24.47 18.61 -20.71
N GLN A 702 -24.31 18.76 -19.41
CA GLN A 702 -23.10 18.36 -18.70
C GLN A 702 -23.44 17.61 -17.41
N THR A 703 -22.74 16.51 -17.17
CA THR A 703 -22.64 15.91 -15.83
C THR A 703 -21.33 16.36 -15.18
N GLY A 704 -21.29 16.46 -13.86
CA GLY A 704 -20.20 17.11 -13.14
C GLY A 704 -20.45 18.61 -12.98
N GLY A 705 -20.53 19.06 -11.74
CA GLY A 705 -20.97 20.42 -11.38
C GLY A 705 -19.87 21.47 -11.47
N PRO A 706 -20.24 22.74 -11.17
CA PRO A 706 -19.27 23.84 -11.04
C PRO A 706 -18.32 23.68 -9.85
N ASP A 707 -18.57 22.73 -8.95
CA ASP A 707 -17.68 22.34 -7.85
C ASP A 707 -16.56 21.38 -8.30
N GLY A 708 -16.81 20.55 -9.31
CA GLY A 708 -15.86 19.53 -9.77
C GLY A 708 -14.76 20.06 -10.69
N ASP A 709 -13.64 19.34 -10.77
CA ASP A 709 -12.46 19.75 -11.55
C ASP A 709 -12.75 19.92 -13.04
N LEU A 710 -13.28 18.87 -13.68
CA LEU A 710 -13.59 18.91 -15.10
C LEU A 710 -14.79 19.82 -15.38
N GLY A 711 -15.82 19.75 -14.52
CA GLY A 711 -17.09 20.43 -14.71
C GLY A 711 -16.98 21.95 -14.61
N SER A 712 -16.25 22.45 -13.61
CA SER A 712 -15.94 23.88 -13.49
C SER A 712 -15.12 24.40 -14.67
N ASN A 713 -14.05 23.69 -15.04
CA ASN A 713 -13.18 24.09 -16.15
C ASN A 713 -13.91 24.03 -17.50
N GLU A 714 -14.79 23.06 -17.73
CA GLU A 714 -15.63 23.04 -18.93
C GLU A 714 -16.56 24.26 -18.97
N ILE A 715 -17.14 24.67 -17.85
CA ILE A 715 -17.95 25.92 -17.75
C ILE A 715 -17.07 27.17 -17.99
N LEU A 716 -15.83 27.18 -17.52
CA LEU A 716 -14.94 28.34 -17.70
C LEU A 716 -14.37 28.46 -19.12
N LEU A 717 -14.17 27.34 -19.82
CA LEU A 717 -13.54 27.28 -21.14
C LEU A 717 -14.55 27.36 -22.31
N SER A 718 -15.82 27.08 -22.07
CA SER A 718 -16.85 27.07 -23.12
C SER A 718 -17.64 28.38 -23.23
N HIS A 719 -18.38 28.53 -24.31
CA HIS A 719 -19.31 29.64 -24.58
C HIS A 719 -20.67 29.17 -25.12
N ASP A 720 -20.96 27.86 -24.97
CA ASP A 720 -22.20 27.22 -25.41
C ASP A 720 -23.43 27.63 -24.58
N LYS A 721 -24.61 27.29 -25.09
CA LYS A 721 -25.86 27.39 -24.36
C LYS A 721 -26.06 26.14 -23.50
N THR A 722 -25.54 26.16 -22.27
CA THR A 722 -25.71 25.07 -21.30
C THR A 722 -27.17 25.02 -20.81
N ILE A 723 -27.89 23.94 -21.10
CA ILE A 723 -29.31 23.78 -20.73
C ILE A 723 -29.52 22.91 -19.49
N ALA A 724 -28.56 22.06 -19.14
CA ALA A 724 -28.60 21.27 -17.91
C ALA A 724 -27.21 20.97 -17.37
N VAL A 725 -27.07 21.06 -16.04
CA VAL A 725 -25.90 20.64 -15.27
C VAL A 725 -26.35 19.70 -14.17
N ILE A 726 -25.77 18.50 -14.12
CA ILE A 726 -26.12 17.43 -13.18
C ILE A 726 -24.89 17.15 -12.31
N ASP A 727 -25.00 17.34 -10.99
CA ASP A 727 -23.89 17.10 -10.07
C ASP A 727 -24.29 16.27 -8.83
N GLY A 728 -23.40 16.17 -7.85
CA GLY A 728 -23.66 15.41 -6.63
C GLY A 728 -24.79 15.95 -5.77
N SER A 729 -25.11 17.25 -5.91
CA SER A 729 -26.12 17.96 -5.13
C SER A 729 -27.50 18.01 -5.81
N GLY A 730 -27.58 17.79 -7.12
CA GLY A 730 -28.86 17.79 -7.82
C GLY A 730 -28.79 18.00 -9.33
N VAL A 731 -29.93 18.43 -9.88
CA VAL A 731 -30.15 18.71 -11.31
C VAL A 731 -30.59 20.16 -11.45
N LEU A 732 -29.77 20.94 -12.16
CA LEU A 732 -30.10 22.30 -12.60
C LEU A 732 -30.40 22.27 -14.09
N ALA A 733 -31.57 22.74 -14.50
CA ALA A 733 -31.97 22.76 -15.90
C ALA A 733 -32.74 24.02 -16.26
N ASP A 734 -32.47 24.55 -17.46
CA ASP A 734 -33.22 25.66 -18.05
C ASP A 734 -33.23 25.50 -19.58
N PRO A 735 -34.39 25.22 -20.21
CA PRO A 735 -34.50 25.08 -21.66
C PRO A 735 -34.08 26.33 -22.45
N VAL A 736 -34.21 27.52 -21.84
CA VAL A 736 -33.77 28.79 -22.45
C VAL A 736 -32.25 28.95 -22.37
N GLY A 737 -31.58 28.16 -21.53
CA GLY A 737 -30.15 28.22 -21.24
C GLY A 737 -29.93 28.78 -19.84
N ILE A 738 -29.12 28.09 -19.03
CA ILE A 738 -28.79 28.49 -17.67
C ILE A 738 -27.98 29.79 -17.71
N ASN A 739 -28.26 30.71 -16.78
CA ASN A 739 -27.55 31.99 -16.69
C ASN A 739 -26.02 31.77 -16.58
N ARG A 740 -25.28 32.29 -17.57
CA ARG A 740 -23.85 32.02 -17.70
C ARG A 740 -22.99 32.71 -16.63
N GLU A 741 -23.32 33.95 -16.28
CA GLU A 741 -22.59 34.71 -15.26
C GLU A 741 -22.67 34.01 -13.91
N GLU A 742 -23.85 33.50 -13.56
CA GLU A 742 -24.08 32.76 -12.33
C GLU A 742 -23.36 31.40 -12.32
N LEU A 743 -23.36 30.66 -13.44
CA LEU A 743 -22.55 29.45 -13.57
C LEU A 743 -21.05 29.72 -13.40
N VAL A 744 -20.54 30.81 -13.98
CA VAL A 744 -19.13 31.21 -13.83
C VAL A 744 -18.82 31.60 -12.37
N ARG A 745 -19.74 32.28 -11.68
CA ARG A 745 -19.61 32.58 -10.25
C ARG A 745 -19.48 31.30 -9.43
N LEU A 746 -20.37 30.33 -9.66
CA LEU A 746 -20.33 29.04 -8.97
C LEU A 746 -19.04 28.26 -9.29
N ALA A 747 -18.62 28.25 -10.55
CA ALA A 747 -17.40 27.56 -10.99
C ALA A 747 -16.15 28.13 -10.33
N LYS A 748 -16.00 29.47 -10.31
CA LYS A 748 -14.88 30.13 -9.62
C LYS A 748 -14.92 29.94 -8.10
N ALA A 749 -16.11 29.89 -7.52
CA ALA A 749 -16.30 29.69 -6.08
C ALA A 749 -16.30 28.22 -5.64
N ARG A 750 -16.19 27.27 -6.57
CA ARG A 750 -16.30 25.82 -6.34
C ARG A 750 -17.54 25.43 -5.55
N LYS A 751 -18.69 25.94 -6.00
CA LYS A 751 -19.98 25.64 -5.39
C LYS A 751 -20.83 24.76 -6.32
N PRO A 752 -21.48 23.72 -5.78
CA PRO A 752 -22.34 22.85 -6.57
C PRO A 752 -23.63 23.57 -6.98
N VAL A 753 -24.39 23.01 -7.92
CA VAL A 753 -25.59 23.63 -8.49
C VAL A 753 -26.70 23.90 -7.47
N SER A 754 -26.71 23.20 -6.33
CA SER A 754 -27.61 23.50 -5.21
C SER A 754 -27.50 24.94 -4.67
N HIS A 755 -26.39 25.64 -4.96
CA HIS A 755 -26.13 27.03 -4.58
C HIS A 755 -26.49 28.04 -5.69
N PHE A 756 -27.08 27.59 -6.79
CA PHE A 756 -27.51 28.45 -7.88
C PHE A 756 -28.64 29.40 -7.43
N ASP A 757 -28.51 30.68 -7.76
CA ASP A 757 -29.55 31.67 -7.50
C ASP A 757 -30.79 31.42 -8.36
N LYS A 758 -31.85 30.88 -7.74
CA LYS A 758 -33.11 30.55 -8.41
C LYS A 758 -33.77 31.75 -9.10
N SER A 759 -33.49 33.00 -8.69
CA SER A 759 -34.06 34.18 -9.37
C SER A 759 -33.46 34.42 -10.76
N ARG A 760 -32.39 33.70 -11.12
CA ARG A 760 -31.73 33.74 -12.44
C ARG A 760 -32.26 32.69 -13.41
N LEU A 761 -33.17 31.81 -12.97
CA LEU A 761 -33.83 30.84 -13.83
C LEU A 761 -34.92 31.52 -14.67
N SER A 762 -35.12 31.02 -15.89
CA SER A 762 -36.29 31.34 -16.69
C SER A 762 -37.56 30.73 -16.06
N LYS A 763 -38.73 31.10 -16.59
CA LYS A 763 -40.03 30.54 -16.17
C LYS A 763 -40.12 29.01 -16.31
N ASP A 764 -39.31 28.42 -17.20
CA ASP A 764 -39.30 26.99 -17.49
C ASP A 764 -38.10 26.28 -16.82
N GLY A 765 -37.22 27.04 -16.15
CA GLY A 765 -36.05 26.53 -15.47
C GLY A 765 -36.35 26.02 -14.06
N TYR A 766 -35.56 25.05 -13.60
CA TYR A 766 -35.72 24.44 -12.28
C TYR A 766 -34.40 23.94 -11.70
N LEU A 767 -34.38 23.82 -10.37
CA LEU A 767 -33.33 23.19 -9.59
C LEU A 767 -33.99 22.18 -8.65
N VAL A 768 -33.68 20.90 -8.84
CA VAL A 768 -34.07 19.79 -7.95
C VAL A 768 -32.84 19.32 -7.21
N LYS A 769 -32.86 19.38 -5.89
CA LYS A 769 -31.77 18.89 -5.04
C LYS A 769 -31.98 17.43 -4.68
N VAL A 770 -30.91 16.73 -4.33
CA VAL A 770 -30.97 15.30 -3.93
C VAL A 770 -31.78 15.08 -2.65
N GLU A 771 -31.84 16.07 -1.77
CA GLU A 771 -32.65 16.07 -0.56
C GLU A 771 -34.13 16.44 -0.78
N ASP A 772 -34.52 16.88 -1.97
CA ASP A 772 -35.90 17.28 -2.23
C ASP A 772 -36.81 16.06 -2.49
N GLN A 773 -38.05 16.15 -2.02
CA GLN A 773 -39.12 15.16 -2.25
C GLN A 773 -40.38 15.86 -2.77
N ASP A 774 -41.14 15.17 -3.63
CA ASP A 774 -42.40 15.63 -4.22
C ASP A 774 -42.33 17.02 -4.87
N VAL A 775 -41.24 17.31 -5.58
CA VAL A 775 -41.05 18.59 -6.28
C VAL A 775 -41.83 18.63 -7.57
N LYS A 776 -42.74 19.59 -7.70
CA LYS A 776 -43.46 19.83 -8.96
C LYS A 776 -42.64 20.72 -9.91
N LEU A 777 -42.27 20.17 -11.06
CA LEU A 777 -41.55 20.87 -12.12
C LEU A 777 -42.45 21.85 -12.88
N PRO A 778 -41.90 22.86 -13.59
CA PRO A 778 -42.68 23.74 -14.48
C PRO A 778 -43.48 22.99 -15.56
N SER A 779 -43.06 21.78 -15.95
CA SER A 779 -43.80 20.89 -16.85
C SER A 779 -45.08 20.31 -16.26
N GLY A 780 -45.27 20.40 -14.94
CA GLY A 780 -46.35 19.77 -14.18
C GLY A 780 -46.01 18.37 -13.65
N GLU A 781 -44.90 17.78 -14.06
CA GLU A 781 -44.38 16.52 -13.52
C GLU A 781 -44.01 16.68 -12.04
N THR A 782 -44.29 15.64 -11.23
CA THR A 782 -43.88 15.59 -9.83
C THR A 782 -42.71 14.63 -9.68
N VAL A 783 -41.58 15.15 -9.19
CA VAL A 783 -40.38 14.38 -8.85
C VAL A 783 -40.51 13.88 -7.42
N LEU A 784 -40.74 12.58 -7.25
CA LEU A 784 -40.95 11.96 -5.95
C LEU A 784 -39.67 11.98 -5.09
N ASP A 785 -38.53 11.65 -5.69
CA ASP A 785 -37.23 11.59 -5.02
C ASP A 785 -36.15 12.26 -5.88
N GLY A 786 -35.49 13.28 -5.31
CA GLY A 786 -34.44 14.04 -5.99
C GLY A 786 -33.17 13.23 -6.29
N THR A 787 -32.87 12.20 -5.49
CA THR A 787 -31.69 11.34 -5.70
C THR A 787 -31.87 10.45 -6.93
N ASP A 788 -33.02 9.80 -7.06
CA ASP A 788 -33.37 8.98 -8.23
C ASP A 788 -33.50 9.83 -9.49
N PHE A 789 -34.08 11.03 -9.36
CA PHE A 789 -34.13 11.99 -10.45
C PHE A 789 -32.73 12.36 -10.94
N ARG A 790 -31.83 12.74 -10.04
CA ARG A 790 -30.43 13.05 -10.37
C ARG A 790 -29.72 11.88 -11.04
N ASN A 791 -29.95 10.66 -10.55
CA ASN A 791 -29.28 9.45 -11.06
C ASN A 791 -29.68 9.07 -12.49
N SER A 792 -30.85 9.51 -12.96
CA SER A 792 -31.38 9.21 -14.29
C SER A 792 -31.46 10.44 -15.20
N ALA A 793 -31.19 11.64 -14.68
CA ALA A 793 -31.38 12.92 -15.37
C ALA A 793 -30.68 13.02 -16.73
N HIS A 794 -29.47 12.48 -16.87
CA HIS A 794 -28.72 12.51 -18.14
C HIS A 794 -29.41 11.76 -19.28
N LEU A 795 -30.34 10.85 -18.97
CA LEU A 795 -31.14 10.12 -19.96
C LEU A 795 -32.34 10.95 -20.47
N ARG A 796 -32.71 12.02 -19.76
CA ARG A 796 -33.98 12.74 -19.94
C ARG A 796 -33.88 13.98 -20.83
N PHE A 797 -32.69 14.58 -20.90
CA PHE A 797 -32.49 15.81 -21.67
C PHE A 797 -32.20 15.54 -23.14
N LYS A 798 -32.52 16.53 -24.00
CA LYS A 798 -32.19 16.56 -25.42
C LYS A 798 -31.35 17.81 -25.71
N ALA A 799 -30.18 17.64 -26.33
CA ALA A 799 -29.27 18.73 -26.66
C ALA A 799 -28.38 18.36 -27.85
N ASP A 800 -27.67 19.33 -28.42
CA ASP A 800 -26.73 19.05 -29.49
C ASP A 800 -25.50 18.29 -28.97
N LEU A 801 -24.94 18.76 -27.84
CA LEU A 801 -23.70 18.27 -27.26
C LEU A 801 -23.92 17.75 -25.83
N PHE A 802 -23.36 16.57 -25.54
CA PHE A 802 -23.24 16.04 -24.19
C PHE A 802 -21.77 15.88 -23.80
N VAL A 803 -21.37 16.52 -22.71
CA VAL A 803 -20.01 16.43 -22.16
C VAL A 803 -20.09 15.90 -20.73
N PRO A 804 -19.91 14.58 -20.52
CA PRO A 804 -19.89 14.06 -19.17
C PRO A 804 -18.55 14.41 -18.51
N CYS A 805 -18.55 15.37 -17.58
CA CYS A 805 -17.38 15.78 -16.79
C CYS A 805 -17.37 15.16 -15.38
N GLY A 806 -18.37 14.35 -15.05
CA GLY A 806 -18.47 13.60 -13.80
C GLY A 806 -19.56 12.52 -13.89
N GLY A 807 -19.68 11.70 -12.86
CA GLY A 807 -20.66 10.61 -12.83
C GLY A 807 -20.03 9.27 -12.45
N ARG A 808 -20.88 8.28 -12.21
CA ARG A 808 -20.45 6.91 -11.90
C ARG A 808 -19.98 6.22 -13.18
N PRO A 809 -18.98 5.31 -13.12
CA PRO A 809 -18.70 4.41 -14.22
C PRO A 809 -19.97 3.68 -14.66
N GLU A 810 -20.11 3.48 -15.96
CA GLU A 810 -21.26 2.82 -16.61
C GLU A 810 -22.63 3.43 -16.26
N ALA A 811 -22.67 4.75 -15.97
CA ALA A 811 -23.91 5.51 -15.83
C ALA A 811 -24.82 5.39 -17.06
N VAL A 812 -24.23 5.17 -18.23
CA VAL A 812 -24.93 4.70 -19.43
C VAL A 812 -24.35 3.37 -19.86
N ASN A 813 -25.17 2.34 -19.88
CA ASN A 813 -24.81 0.98 -20.24
C ASN A 813 -25.88 0.36 -21.14
N ILE A 814 -25.70 -0.90 -21.54
CA ILE A 814 -26.60 -1.53 -22.51
C ILE A 814 -28.05 -1.64 -22.03
N SER A 815 -28.27 -1.75 -20.72
CA SER A 815 -29.62 -1.86 -20.13
C SER A 815 -30.42 -0.56 -20.18
N ASN A 816 -29.76 0.61 -20.27
CA ASN A 816 -30.43 1.90 -20.19
C ASN A 816 -30.17 2.83 -21.39
N VAL A 817 -29.23 2.50 -22.28
CA VAL A 817 -28.87 3.35 -23.44
C VAL A 817 -30.05 3.60 -24.38
N ALA A 818 -31.03 2.70 -24.44
CA ALA A 818 -32.25 2.87 -25.23
C ALA A 818 -33.04 4.12 -24.83
N ALA A 819 -32.94 4.59 -23.57
CA ALA A 819 -33.61 5.80 -23.11
C ALA A 819 -33.04 7.10 -23.73
N LEU A 820 -31.85 7.04 -24.35
CA LEU A 820 -31.26 8.17 -25.06
C LEU A 820 -31.75 8.30 -26.51
N ILE A 821 -32.71 7.47 -26.91
CA ILE A 821 -33.25 7.40 -28.25
C ILE A 821 -34.76 7.62 -28.15
N ASP A 822 -35.30 8.53 -28.96
CA ASP A 822 -36.76 8.75 -28.99
C ASP A 822 -37.50 7.67 -29.80
N ALA A 823 -38.84 7.75 -29.79
CA ALA A 823 -39.71 6.77 -30.45
C ALA A 823 -39.48 6.72 -31.97
N GLU A 824 -39.03 7.83 -32.56
CA GLU A 824 -38.68 7.97 -33.98
C GLU A 824 -37.26 7.47 -34.29
N GLY A 825 -36.53 7.01 -33.27
CA GLY A 825 -35.18 6.46 -33.39
C GLY A 825 -34.07 7.51 -33.46
N LYS A 826 -34.39 8.79 -33.23
CA LYS A 826 -33.44 9.91 -33.20
C LYS A 826 -32.77 9.99 -31.82
N PRO A 827 -31.44 10.13 -31.77
CA PRO A 827 -30.74 10.26 -30.50
C PRO A 827 -31.02 11.62 -29.83
N HIS A 828 -31.06 11.62 -28.51
CA HIS A 828 -31.19 12.82 -27.68
C HIS A 828 -29.99 13.77 -27.81
N TYR A 829 -28.81 13.21 -28.10
CA TYR A 829 -27.56 13.94 -28.29
C TYR A 829 -26.96 13.63 -29.66
N SER A 830 -26.57 14.68 -30.40
CA SER A 830 -25.88 14.50 -31.69
C SER A 830 -24.39 14.21 -31.50
N TYR A 831 -23.80 14.82 -30.47
CA TYR A 831 -22.37 14.80 -30.20
C TYR A 831 -22.08 14.45 -28.74
N VAL A 832 -21.07 13.60 -28.53
CA VAL A 832 -20.60 13.22 -27.19
C VAL A 832 -19.08 13.31 -27.14
N ALA A 833 -18.54 14.01 -26.14
CA ALA A 833 -17.11 14.04 -25.84
C ALA A 833 -16.90 13.66 -24.37
N GLU A 834 -16.45 12.43 -24.11
CA GLU A 834 -16.40 11.91 -22.74
C GLU A 834 -15.28 12.54 -21.90
N GLY A 835 -15.61 13.25 -20.83
CA GLY A 835 -14.61 13.72 -19.86
C GLY A 835 -14.36 12.72 -18.73
N ALA A 836 -15.44 12.18 -18.17
CA ALA A 836 -15.42 11.24 -17.06
C ALA A 836 -14.94 9.86 -17.52
N ASN A 837 -14.19 9.18 -16.65
CA ASN A 837 -13.70 7.84 -16.92
C ASN A 837 -14.86 6.84 -16.99
N LEU A 838 -14.92 6.07 -18.08
CA LEU A 838 -15.86 4.97 -18.26
C LEU A 838 -17.34 5.34 -18.05
N PHE A 839 -17.77 6.57 -18.37
CA PHE A 839 -19.16 6.98 -18.18
C PHE A 839 -20.14 6.14 -19.03
N PHE A 840 -19.74 5.85 -20.28
CA PHE A 840 -20.45 4.92 -21.16
C PHE A 840 -19.76 3.56 -21.15
N SER A 841 -20.53 2.47 -21.07
CA SER A 841 -20.00 1.14 -21.36
C SER A 841 -19.64 1.02 -22.86
N GLN A 842 -18.72 0.12 -23.21
CA GLN A 842 -18.33 -0.08 -24.63
C GLN A 842 -19.56 -0.38 -25.51
N GLN A 843 -20.48 -1.20 -25.02
CA GLN A 843 -21.70 -1.56 -25.75
C GLN A 843 -22.64 -0.36 -25.95
N ALA A 844 -22.76 0.51 -24.94
CA ALA A 844 -23.54 1.74 -25.08
C ALA A 844 -22.96 2.68 -26.14
N ARG A 845 -21.63 2.81 -26.21
CA ARG A 845 -20.95 3.60 -27.26
C ARG A 845 -21.27 3.10 -28.65
N LEU A 846 -21.14 1.78 -28.87
CA LEU A 846 -21.43 1.15 -30.16
C LEU A 846 -22.90 1.34 -30.55
N HIS A 847 -23.82 1.20 -29.60
CA HIS A 847 -25.25 1.42 -29.84
C HIS A 847 -25.55 2.86 -30.27
N LEU A 848 -24.94 3.85 -29.62
CA LEU A 848 -25.11 5.27 -29.98
C LEU A 848 -24.51 5.60 -31.35
N GLU A 849 -23.31 5.10 -31.66
CA GLU A 849 -22.68 5.33 -32.97
C GLU A 849 -23.47 4.69 -34.12
N GLN A 850 -24.08 3.51 -33.92
CA GLN A 850 -25.02 2.91 -34.89
C GLN A 850 -26.22 3.82 -35.21
N ARG A 851 -26.61 4.69 -34.26
CA ARG A 851 -27.65 5.72 -34.44
C ARG A 851 -27.09 7.07 -34.89
N LYS A 852 -25.88 7.09 -35.48
CA LYS A 852 -25.20 8.25 -36.04
C LYS A 852 -24.79 9.32 -35.03
N VAL A 853 -24.74 9.00 -33.74
CA VAL A 853 -24.14 9.88 -32.73
C VAL A 853 -22.63 9.94 -32.98
N ILE A 854 -22.05 11.14 -33.02
CA ILE A 854 -20.60 11.29 -33.08
C ILE A 854 -20.07 11.29 -31.65
N LEU A 855 -19.47 10.16 -31.26
CA LEU A 855 -18.97 9.93 -29.91
C LEU A 855 -17.43 9.81 -29.91
N PHE A 856 -16.79 10.51 -28.98
CA PHE A 856 -15.37 10.34 -28.66
C PHE A 856 -15.21 9.80 -27.23
N LYS A 857 -14.53 8.65 -27.16
CA LYS A 857 -14.28 7.89 -25.94
C LYS A 857 -13.29 8.60 -25.02
N ASP A 858 -13.50 8.39 -23.72
CA ASP A 858 -12.72 8.97 -22.62
C ASP A 858 -11.20 8.72 -22.73
N SER A 859 -10.79 7.53 -23.18
CA SER A 859 -9.37 7.17 -23.39
C SER A 859 -8.62 8.02 -24.42
N SER A 860 -9.32 8.91 -25.12
CA SER A 860 -8.76 9.83 -26.11
C SER A 860 -8.99 11.28 -25.71
N THR A 861 -10.17 11.61 -25.20
CA THR A 861 -10.58 12.97 -24.85
C THR A 861 -10.05 13.46 -23.50
N ASN A 862 -9.80 12.59 -22.52
CA ASN A 862 -9.45 13.00 -21.15
C ASN A 862 -7.96 12.85 -20.79
N LYS A 863 -7.09 12.81 -21.80
CA LYS A 863 -5.65 12.55 -21.63
C LYS A 863 -4.85 13.72 -21.06
N GLY A 864 -5.40 14.94 -21.04
CA GLY A 864 -4.65 16.12 -20.63
C GLY A 864 -4.01 16.02 -19.23
N GLY A 865 -4.72 15.39 -18.27
CA GLY A 865 -4.15 15.12 -16.96
C GLY A 865 -2.97 14.14 -16.98
N VAL A 866 -2.98 13.10 -17.82
CA VAL A 866 -1.85 12.17 -17.90
C VAL A 866 -0.65 12.80 -18.58
N THR A 867 -0.86 13.62 -19.61
CA THR A 867 0.20 14.39 -20.27
C THR A 867 0.84 15.40 -19.31
N SER A 868 0.03 16.14 -18.53
CA SER A 868 0.54 17.09 -17.54
C SER A 868 1.45 16.41 -16.51
N SER A 869 1.02 15.27 -15.96
CA SER A 869 1.83 14.54 -15.00
C SER A 869 3.09 13.90 -15.61
N SER A 870 3.06 13.47 -16.87
CA SER A 870 4.26 12.98 -17.57
C SER A 870 5.31 14.08 -17.69
N LEU A 871 4.88 15.29 -18.02
CA LEU A 871 5.76 16.45 -18.07
C LEU A 871 6.19 16.92 -16.67
N GLU A 872 5.42 16.64 -15.62
CA GLU A 872 5.86 16.78 -14.22
C GLU A 872 7.00 15.79 -13.87
N VAL A 873 6.86 14.51 -14.28
CA VAL A 873 7.91 13.48 -14.12
C VAL A 873 9.19 13.92 -14.85
N LEU A 874 9.06 14.36 -16.11
CA LEU A 874 10.19 14.84 -16.91
C LEU A 874 10.93 15.98 -16.20
N ALA A 875 10.23 16.97 -15.66
CA ALA A 875 10.85 18.08 -14.93
C ALA A 875 11.61 17.60 -13.68
N GLY A 876 11.02 16.66 -12.92
CA GLY A 876 11.67 16.11 -11.73
C GLY A 876 12.93 15.28 -12.02
N LEU A 877 12.99 14.61 -13.17
CA LEU A 877 14.17 13.85 -13.62
C LEU A 877 15.24 14.78 -14.21
N ALA A 878 14.82 15.83 -14.92
CA ALA A 878 15.69 16.74 -15.65
C ALA A 878 16.41 17.78 -14.76
N LEU A 879 15.71 18.33 -13.77
CA LEU A 879 16.27 19.35 -12.88
C LEU A 879 17.06 18.70 -11.75
N THR A 880 18.12 19.33 -11.29
CA THR A 880 18.78 18.98 -10.01
C THR A 880 17.85 19.25 -8.83
N THR A 881 18.19 18.80 -7.62
CA THR A 881 17.38 19.11 -6.44
C THR A 881 17.29 20.61 -6.19
N GLU A 882 18.41 21.34 -6.26
CA GLU A 882 18.46 22.79 -6.07
C GLU A 882 17.61 23.52 -7.12
N GLU A 883 17.83 23.23 -8.40
CA GLU A 883 17.05 23.83 -9.49
C GLU A 883 15.54 23.54 -9.35
N TYR A 884 15.16 22.33 -8.94
CA TYR A 884 13.74 21.98 -8.76
C TYR A 884 13.11 22.77 -7.60
N LEU A 885 13.80 22.87 -6.47
CA LEU A 885 13.34 23.68 -5.33
C LEU A 885 13.23 25.16 -5.71
N ASP A 886 14.13 25.67 -6.55
CA ASP A 886 14.14 27.07 -6.95
C ASP A 886 13.14 27.44 -8.05
N LEU A 887 12.90 26.53 -8.99
CA LEU A 887 12.13 26.80 -10.20
C LEU A 887 10.71 26.25 -10.13
N MET A 888 10.51 25.07 -9.54
CA MET A 888 9.20 24.39 -9.55
C MET A 888 8.39 24.63 -8.29
N ILE A 889 9.04 24.84 -7.14
CA ILE A 889 8.33 25.09 -5.88
C ILE A 889 7.95 26.57 -5.76
N PHE A 890 6.74 26.83 -5.26
CA PHE A 890 6.22 28.18 -5.09
C PHE A 890 7.01 28.93 -4.03
N LYS A 891 7.29 30.21 -4.29
CA LYS A 891 7.95 31.13 -3.36
C LYS A 891 6.89 32.07 -2.81
N ASP A 892 6.73 32.11 -1.49
CA ASP A 892 5.70 32.88 -0.79
C ASP A 892 4.27 32.63 -1.33
N GLY A 893 3.99 31.36 -1.67
CA GLY A 893 2.70 30.92 -2.23
C GLY A 893 2.47 31.31 -3.69
N LYS A 894 3.48 31.82 -4.41
CA LYS A 894 3.38 32.21 -5.82
C LYS A 894 4.27 31.34 -6.73
N PRO A 895 3.77 30.95 -7.92
CA PRO A 895 4.60 30.24 -8.90
C PRO A 895 5.67 31.16 -9.49
N THR A 896 6.84 30.58 -9.80
CA THR A 896 7.93 31.29 -10.49
C THR A 896 7.58 31.56 -11.96
N GLU A 897 8.32 32.46 -12.60
CA GLU A 897 8.17 32.71 -14.05
C GLU A 897 8.48 31.47 -14.89
N PHE A 898 9.50 30.69 -14.48
CA PHE A 898 9.82 29.41 -15.11
C PHE A 898 8.63 28.44 -14.99
N TYR A 899 8.05 28.30 -13.80
CA TYR A 899 6.91 27.41 -13.57
C TYR A 899 5.73 27.80 -14.46
N GLN A 900 5.37 29.09 -14.53
CA GLN A 900 4.28 29.57 -15.38
C GLN A 900 4.52 29.29 -16.86
N SER A 901 5.75 29.53 -17.34
CA SER A 901 6.14 29.27 -18.73
C SER A 901 6.11 27.77 -19.04
N TYR A 902 6.58 26.94 -18.11
CA TYR A 902 6.54 25.48 -18.24
C TYR A 902 5.11 24.94 -18.26
N VAL A 903 4.22 25.46 -17.41
CA VAL A 903 2.78 25.13 -17.42
C VAL A 903 2.15 25.48 -18.77
N LYS A 904 2.53 26.61 -19.37
CA LYS A 904 2.05 26.98 -20.70
C LYS A 904 2.50 25.98 -21.77
N ASP A 905 3.77 25.58 -21.76
CA ASP A 905 4.28 24.55 -22.67
C ASP A 905 3.51 23.22 -22.52
N ILE A 906 3.13 22.85 -21.28
CA ILE A 906 2.30 21.67 -21.00
C ILE A 906 0.92 21.82 -21.64
N GLN A 907 0.25 22.96 -21.44
CA GLN A 907 -1.08 23.23 -22.00
C GLN A 907 -1.06 23.19 -23.53
N GLU A 908 -0.03 23.77 -24.16
CA GLU A 908 0.18 23.72 -25.61
C GLU A 908 0.36 22.27 -26.09
N ARG A 909 1.18 21.47 -25.42
CA ARG A 909 1.37 20.04 -25.76
C ARG A 909 0.07 19.24 -25.66
N ILE A 910 -0.72 19.46 -24.59
CA ILE A 910 -2.04 18.82 -24.43
C ILE A 910 -2.94 19.19 -25.60
N GLY A 911 -2.98 20.47 -25.96
CA GLY A 911 -3.77 20.98 -27.07
C GLY A 911 -3.39 20.33 -28.40
N GLU A 912 -2.10 20.33 -28.73
CA GLU A 912 -1.57 19.73 -29.96
C GLU A 912 -1.89 18.24 -30.08
N ASN A 913 -1.64 17.47 -29.03
CA ASN A 913 -1.84 16.03 -29.05
C ASN A 913 -3.32 15.68 -29.21
N ALA A 914 -4.21 16.35 -28.47
CA ALA A 914 -5.64 16.12 -28.55
C ALA A 914 -6.22 16.51 -29.92
N ALA A 915 -5.78 17.64 -30.50
CA ALA A 915 -6.18 18.05 -31.84
C ALA A 915 -5.69 17.08 -32.92
N ALA A 916 -4.43 16.63 -32.83
CA ALA A 916 -3.87 15.67 -33.78
C ALA A 916 -4.61 14.32 -33.76
N GLU A 917 -4.91 13.81 -32.56
CA GLU A 917 -5.66 12.58 -32.40
C GLU A 917 -7.10 12.70 -32.90
N PHE A 918 -7.79 13.81 -32.58
CA PHE A 918 -9.12 14.10 -33.12
C PHE A 918 -9.12 14.00 -34.65
N TYR A 919 -8.19 14.67 -35.33
CA TYR A 919 -8.14 14.66 -36.79
C TYR A 919 -7.78 13.30 -37.37
N CYS A 920 -6.92 12.53 -36.69
CA CYS A 920 -6.60 11.17 -37.08
C CYS A 920 -7.85 10.28 -37.06
N ILE A 921 -8.60 10.26 -35.94
CA ILE A 921 -9.84 9.49 -35.80
C ILE A 921 -10.88 9.95 -36.83
N TRP A 922 -11.01 11.26 -37.01
CA TRP A 922 -11.96 11.85 -37.97
C TRP A 922 -11.67 11.41 -39.41
N LYS A 923 -10.41 11.54 -39.83
CA LYS A 923 -9.95 11.16 -41.18
C LYS A 923 -10.13 9.67 -41.42
N GLU A 924 -9.80 8.83 -40.44
CA GLU A 924 -9.90 7.37 -40.58
C GLU A 924 -11.36 6.90 -40.67
N HIS A 925 -12.24 7.46 -39.83
CA HIS A 925 -13.68 7.19 -39.93
C HIS A 925 -14.24 7.62 -41.30
N ALA A 926 -13.82 8.79 -41.81
CA ALA A 926 -14.22 9.26 -43.13
C ALA A 926 -13.69 8.36 -44.25
N ARG A 927 -12.44 7.89 -44.18
CA ARG A 927 -11.82 6.96 -45.13
C ARG A 927 -12.60 5.65 -45.23
N LEU A 928 -13.04 5.13 -44.09
CA LEU A 928 -13.85 3.92 -44.00
C LEU A 928 -15.33 4.15 -44.31
N SER A 929 -15.72 5.35 -44.74
CA SER A 929 -17.13 5.73 -45.02
C SER A 929 -18.08 5.41 -43.84
N GLY A 930 -17.58 5.49 -42.60
CA GLY A 930 -18.34 5.17 -41.40
C GLY A 930 -18.59 3.68 -41.15
N ALA A 931 -17.95 2.76 -41.88
CA ALA A 931 -18.10 1.31 -41.65
C ALA A 931 -17.59 0.86 -40.27
N LYS A 932 -16.64 1.59 -39.68
CA LYS A 932 -16.07 1.30 -38.36
C LYS A 932 -16.38 2.44 -37.37
N PRO A 933 -16.92 2.14 -36.18
CA PRO A 933 -17.17 3.16 -35.15
C PRO A 933 -15.89 3.85 -34.69
N ARG A 934 -15.97 5.15 -34.37
CA ARG A 934 -14.86 5.96 -33.83
C ARG A 934 -14.31 5.38 -32.54
N THR A 935 -15.16 4.78 -31.71
CA THR A 935 -14.75 4.10 -30.48
C THR A 935 -13.77 2.97 -30.77
N ILE A 936 -14.01 2.17 -31.82
CA ILE A 936 -13.11 1.07 -32.20
C ILE A 936 -11.84 1.60 -32.87
N ILE A 937 -11.96 2.64 -33.71
CA ILE A 937 -10.78 3.31 -34.30
C ILE A 937 -9.88 3.88 -33.21
N SER A 938 -10.46 4.44 -32.15
CA SER A 938 -9.73 4.95 -30.98
C SER A 938 -8.94 3.85 -30.26
N ASP A 939 -9.55 2.67 -30.07
CA ASP A 939 -8.88 1.52 -29.46
C ASP A 939 -7.77 0.97 -30.36
N GLU A 940 -8.02 0.84 -31.67
CA GLU A 940 -7.03 0.42 -32.68
C GLU A 940 -5.85 1.40 -32.74
N LEU A 941 -6.12 2.70 -32.80
CA LEU A 941 -5.11 3.75 -32.77
C LEU A 941 -4.19 3.63 -31.56
N SER A 942 -4.79 3.40 -30.38
CA SER A 942 -4.05 3.24 -29.13
C SER A 942 -3.16 1.99 -29.16
N ASN A 943 -3.65 0.89 -29.71
CA ASN A 943 -2.88 -0.35 -29.84
C ASN A 943 -1.75 -0.22 -30.86
N THR A 944 -2.03 0.35 -32.04
CA THR A 944 -1.03 0.57 -33.10
C THR A 944 0.10 1.49 -32.63
N LEU A 945 -0.23 2.57 -31.91
CA LEU A 945 0.76 3.46 -31.31
C LEU A 945 1.66 2.73 -30.31
N ASN A 946 1.04 1.95 -29.42
CA ASN A 946 1.78 1.19 -28.42
C ASN A 946 2.70 0.14 -29.06
N ASN A 947 2.21 -0.59 -30.07
CA ASN A 947 3.00 -1.60 -30.78
C ASN A 947 4.19 -0.94 -31.51
N LEU A 948 3.94 0.14 -32.25
CA LEU A 948 5.00 0.87 -32.95
C LEU A 948 6.02 1.46 -31.97
N GLN A 949 5.58 2.00 -30.83
CA GLN A 949 6.50 2.48 -29.80
C GLN A 949 7.39 1.35 -29.29
N ALA A 950 6.84 0.16 -29.02
CA ALA A 950 7.63 -0.99 -28.58
C ALA A 950 8.63 -1.46 -29.64
N GLU A 951 8.24 -1.47 -30.93
CA GLU A 951 9.15 -1.76 -32.04
C GLU A 951 10.29 -0.73 -32.12
N LEU A 952 9.97 0.57 -32.00
CA LEU A 952 10.95 1.66 -32.04
C LEU A 952 11.92 1.62 -30.85
N GLU A 953 11.45 1.30 -29.64
CA GLU A 953 12.30 1.08 -28.45
C GLU A 953 13.30 -0.06 -28.65
N SER A 954 12.99 -1.04 -29.51
CA SER A 954 13.87 -2.15 -29.88
C SER A 954 14.73 -1.91 -31.12
N SER A 955 14.55 -0.78 -31.80
CA SER A 955 15.27 -0.43 -33.03
C SER A 955 16.56 0.36 -32.77
N ASP A 956 17.41 0.45 -33.80
CA ASP A 956 18.64 1.26 -33.82
C ASP A 956 18.38 2.74 -34.20
N LEU A 957 17.14 3.13 -34.48
CA LEU A 957 16.81 4.51 -34.89
C LEU A 957 17.14 5.54 -33.79
N PHE A 958 17.10 5.13 -32.52
CA PHE A 958 17.52 5.97 -31.40
C PHE A 958 19.04 6.22 -31.39
N ASP A 959 19.83 5.33 -31.99
CA ASP A 959 21.29 5.44 -32.01
C ASP A 959 21.77 6.44 -33.07
N ASP A 960 20.91 6.83 -34.03
CA ASP A 960 21.16 7.94 -34.95
C ASP A 960 21.14 9.30 -34.21
N LEU A 961 22.33 9.79 -33.86
CA LEU A 961 22.50 11.03 -33.08
C LEU A 961 21.75 12.25 -33.64
N PRO A 962 21.77 12.55 -34.96
CA PRO A 962 21.01 13.65 -35.54
C PRO A 962 19.49 13.49 -35.32
N SER A 963 18.92 12.32 -35.61
CA SER A 963 17.49 12.07 -35.38
C SER A 963 17.14 12.11 -33.91
N ARG A 964 17.96 11.50 -33.03
CA ARG A 964 17.75 11.52 -31.58
C ARG A 964 17.70 12.95 -31.05
N LYS A 965 18.70 13.79 -31.36
CA LYS A 965 18.72 15.19 -30.90
C LYS A 965 17.58 16.00 -31.51
N GLY A 966 17.29 15.82 -32.79
CA GLY A 966 16.19 16.52 -33.48
C GLY A 966 14.81 16.19 -32.92
N VAL A 967 14.57 14.93 -32.56
CA VAL A 967 13.33 14.50 -31.89
C VAL A 967 13.27 15.01 -30.46
N LEU A 968 14.28 14.75 -29.64
CA LEU A 968 14.24 15.09 -28.20
C LEU A 968 14.15 16.60 -27.96
N ARG A 969 14.75 17.43 -28.83
CA ARG A 969 14.56 18.90 -28.79
C ARG A 969 13.10 19.33 -28.97
N ARG A 970 12.32 18.59 -29.77
CA ARG A 970 10.90 18.86 -30.03
C ARG A 970 9.98 18.12 -29.06
N ALA A 971 10.43 17.01 -28.48
CA ALA A 971 9.67 16.23 -27.53
C ALA A 971 9.66 16.88 -26.14
N ILE A 972 10.81 17.43 -25.71
CA ILE A 972 10.97 18.12 -24.43
C ILE A 972 10.40 19.54 -24.52
N PRO A 973 9.67 20.04 -23.50
CA PRO A 973 9.19 21.42 -23.45
C PRO A 973 10.30 22.45 -23.67
N LYS A 974 10.00 23.49 -24.47
CA LYS A 974 10.97 24.52 -24.87
C LYS A 974 11.57 25.22 -23.66
N THR A 975 10.76 25.56 -22.67
CA THR A 975 11.20 26.22 -21.44
C THR A 975 12.27 25.42 -20.71
N LEU A 976 12.17 24.08 -20.71
CA LEU A 976 13.14 23.21 -20.06
C LEU A 976 14.43 23.07 -20.88
N VAL A 977 14.32 22.98 -22.21
CA VAL A 977 15.47 22.98 -23.13
C VAL A 977 16.25 24.28 -23.04
N ASP A 978 15.56 25.43 -23.05
CA ASP A 978 16.18 26.76 -22.98
C ASP A 978 16.87 26.99 -21.63
N LYS A 979 16.35 26.41 -20.53
CA LYS A 979 16.91 26.56 -19.19
C LYS A 979 18.13 25.67 -18.90
N VAL A 980 18.08 24.39 -19.28
CA VAL A 980 19.11 23.39 -18.92
C VAL A 980 20.07 23.11 -20.08
N GLY A 981 19.59 23.23 -21.32
CA GLY A 981 20.31 22.81 -22.52
C GLY A 981 20.07 21.33 -22.84
N LEU A 982 19.88 21.02 -24.13
CA LEU A 982 19.57 19.65 -24.57
C LEU A 982 20.63 18.63 -24.17
N ASP A 983 21.92 18.92 -24.37
CA ASP A 983 22.98 17.94 -24.09
C ASP A 983 23.07 17.58 -22.60
N GLU A 984 22.87 18.55 -21.72
CA GLU A 984 22.84 18.31 -20.28
C GLU A 984 21.58 17.55 -19.86
N LEU A 985 20.42 17.82 -20.48
CA LEU A 985 19.20 17.02 -20.28
C LEU A 985 19.42 15.55 -20.65
N LEU A 986 20.07 15.28 -21.79
CA LEU A 986 20.38 13.91 -22.23
C LEU A 986 21.42 13.23 -21.33
N ARG A 987 22.24 13.98 -20.59
CA ARG A 987 23.17 13.42 -19.60
C ARG A 987 22.45 13.03 -18.30
N ARG A 988 21.43 13.81 -17.89
CA ARG A 988 20.70 13.63 -16.63
C ARG A 988 19.58 12.60 -16.72
N LEU A 989 18.89 12.51 -17.86
CA LEU A 989 17.76 11.59 -18.03
C LEU A 989 18.27 10.14 -18.15
N PRO A 990 17.63 9.17 -17.47
CA PRO A 990 17.93 7.75 -17.68
C PRO A 990 17.74 7.34 -19.15
N GLU A 991 18.67 6.56 -19.70
CA GLU A 991 18.59 6.11 -21.10
C GLU A 991 17.27 5.41 -21.44
N PRO A 992 16.69 4.52 -20.60
CA PRO A 992 15.38 3.94 -20.87
C PRO A 992 14.27 4.99 -21.03
N TYR A 993 14.33 6.07 -20.24
CA TYR A 993 13.38 7.17 -20.34
C TYR A 993 13.57 7.99 -21.63
N GLN A 994 14.82 8.22 -22.04
CA GLN A 994 15.12 8.89 -23.32
C GLN A 994 14.60 8.09 -24.51
N LYS A 995 14.80 6.76 -24.51
CA LYS A 995 14.28 5.85 -25.55
C LYS A 995 12.76 5.87 -25.58
N ALA A 996 12.11 5.76 -24.43
CA ALA A 996 10.67 5.83 -24.33
C ALA A 996 10.09 7.17 -24.85
N LEU A 997 10.71 8.30 -24.49
CA LEU A 997 10.30 9.63 -24.94
C LEU A 997 10.50 9.82 -26.44
N PHE A 998 11.62 9.33 -26.98
CA PHE A 998 11.88 9.33 -28.41
C PHE A 998 10.82 8.49 -29.15
N SER A 999 10.64 7.24 -28.75
CA SER A 999 9.75 6.30 -29.42
C SER A 999 8.29 6.71 -29.35
N SER A 1000 7.80 7.21 -28.21
CA SER A 1000 6.43 7.68 -28.08
C SER A 1000 6.16 8.92 -28.94
N TRP A 1001 7.13 9.84 -29.01
CA TRP A 1001 7.02 11.03 -29.87
C TRP A 1001 7.02 10.66 -31.35
N VAL A 1002 7.94 9.78 -31.78
CA VAL A 1002 8.03 9.34 -33.18
C VAL A 1002 6.77 8.57 -33.58
N ALA A 1003 6.33 7.61 -32.75
CA ALA A 1003 5.12 6.83 -33.01
C ALA A 1003 3.87 7.71 -33.11
N SER A 1004 3.65 8.59 -32.13
CA SER A 1004 2.49 9.49 -32.10
C SER A 1004 2.44 10.42 -33.32
N ARG A 1005 3.54 11.10 -33.64
CA ARG A 1005 3.58 12.03 -34.77
C ARG A 1005 3.49 11.33 -36.13
N PHE A 1006 4.04 10.12 -36.25
CA PHE A 1006 3.88 9.32 -37.47
C PHE A 1006 2.42 8.92 -37.66
N ILE A 1007 1.82 8.24 -36.68
CA ILE A 1007 0.47 7.70 -36.80
C ILE A 1007 -0.57 8.82 -36.91
N TYR A 1008 -0.43 9.94 -36.18
CA TYR A 1008 -1.35 11.06 -36.34
C TYR A 1008 -1.26 11.74 -37.72
N LYS A 1009 -0.11 11.69 -38.40
CA LYS A 1009 0.08 12.27 -39.74
C LYS A 1009 -0.44 11.33 -40.84
N TYR A 1010 -0.10 10.04 -40.77
CA TYR A 1010 -0.35 9.08 -41.84
C TYR A 1010 -1.55 8.14 -41.60
N GLY A 1011 -2.04 8.05 -40.35
CA GLY A 1011 -3.13 7.17 -39.94
C GLY A 1011 -2.62 5.80 -39.45
N VAL A 1012 -3.55 4.97 -38.96
CA VAL A 1012 -3.27 3.63 -38.42
C VAL A 1012 -2.74 2.63 -39.45
N HIS A 1013 -2.89 2.93 -40.74
CA HIS A 1013 -2.39 2.12 -41.86
C HIS A 1013 -1.20 2.77 -42.58
N GLY A 1014 -0.45 3.66 -41.91
CA GLY A 1014 0.76 4.24 -42.47
C GLY A 1014 1.71 3.14 -42.95
N SER A 1015 2.20 3.26 -44.19
CA SER A 1015 3.07 2.25 -44.79
C SER A 1015 4.51 2.37 -44.30
N SER A 1016 5.32 1.34 -44.53
CA SER A 1016 6.77 1.41 -44.30
C SER A 1016 7.45 2.49 -45.16
N VAL A 1017 6.90 2.79 -46.34
CA VAL A 1017 7.36 3.88 -47.21
C VAL A 1017 7.04 5.24 -46.59
N ASP A 1018 5.85 5.41 -46.03
CA ASP A 1018 5.49 6.63 -45.29
C ASP A 1018 6.42 6.83 -44.09
N PHE A 1019 6.72 5.75 -43.36
CA PHE A 1019 7.64 5.81 -42.23
C PHE A 1019 9.05 6.19 -42.68
N PHE A 1020 9.54 5.66 -43.80
CA PHE A 1020 10.83 6.05 -44.37
C PHE A 1020 10.88 7.54 -44.70
N HIS A 1021 9.84 8.09 -45.33
CA HIS A 1021 9.76 9.53 -45.60
C HIS A 1021 9.71 10.37 -44.32
N PHE A 1022 8.95 9.92 -43.32
CA PHE A 1022 8.88 10.56 -42.02
C PHE A 1022 10.22 10.54 -41.27
N ALA A 1023 10.91 9.39 -41.27
CA ALA A 1023 12.19 9.18 -40.61
C ALA A 1023 13.28 10.16 -41.13
N ARG A 1024 13.28 10.45 -42.44
CA ARG A 1024 14.21 11.43 -43.04
C ARG A 1024 14.00 12.86 -42.54
N GLU A 1025 12.82 13.19 -42.03
CA GLU A 1025 12.51 14.50 -41.46
C GLU A 1025 12.91 14.60 -39.97
N LEU A 1026 13.26 13.50 -39.30
CA LEU A 1026 13.57 13.48 -37.87
C LEU A 1026 14.84 14.25 -37.51
N ALA A 1027 15.85 14.19 -38.37
CA ALA A 1027 17.10 14.94 -38.21
C ALA A 1027 16.98 16.43 -38.60
N SER A 1028 15.89 16.84 -39.26
CA SER A 1028 15.77 18.20 -39.80
C SER A 1028 15.38 19.24 -38.74
N ASP A 1029 16.16 20.32 -38.65
CA ASP A 1029 15.95 21.43 -37.73
C ASP A 1029 15.01 22.48 -38.35
N ARG A 1030 13.75 22.11 -38.62
CA ARG A 1030 12.73 23.06 -39.11
C ARG A 1030 12.16 23.93 -37.99
N SER A 1031 13.03 24.45 -37.11
CA SER A 1031 12.71 25.50 -36.14
C SER A 1031 13.02 26.92 -36.65
N VAL A 1032 13.60 27.02 -37.87
CA VAL A 1032 13.79 28.28 -38.59
C VAL A 1032 12.83 28.28 -39.79
N ASN A 1033 11.86 29.19 -39.80
CA ASN A 1033 10.80 29.40 -40.80
C ASN A 1033 9.52 28.55 -40.63
N ARG A 1034 8.66 28.95 -39.70
CA ARG A 1034 7.22 29.11 -39.96
C ARG A 1034 6.56 30.06 -38.96
#